data_AF-T0R4J2-F1
#
_entry.id   AF-T0R4J2-F1
#
_cell.length_a   1.000
_cell.length_b   1.000
_cell.length_c   1.000
_cell.angle_alpha   90.00
_cell.angle_beta   90.00
_cell.angle_gamma   90.00
#
_symmetry.space_group_name_H-M   'P 1'
#
loop_
_entity.id
_entity.type
_entity.pdbx_description
1 polymer ?
#
loop_
_entity_poly.entity_id
_entity_poly.type
_entity_poly.pdbx_seq_one_letter_code
_entity_poly.pdbx_strand_id
1 'polypeptide(L)'
;MRRGPLALLATIVAHASGDNLTFSAPKLVLDDVPFACTLTLPALPPLGDAWPAALFFIVHVKTHRLGAFVVSTTSKSHTLSNLTVASTGLHTLYLEAIDGNGTSLGAAVTTVPSVPGFLSLLPPLLTVVVAVLCKQVLLALMLGVWLGCVFLNAFNPLVALLRVFDTYFSHALDYRNGHAQVVTFCFLLGGLIGIVQKGGGAHGLASLVTALAATRGHALVAILALTGLVFFDDYAAILIVGTTFSRPAQDVGVSKAKLALLLHGASACWVSLVPISSWVGIQVGYLQGEASLSGDAFSWLLASWPHRYFPLLWLCFLCLTVVTGRDFGPMLLHERAAQRLPPESRHRLSTDSETFSPLAMGLASPSVLPASALAPTMPVASQRWYNAALPFAAVGVGTCLGLYCDGLAHCTSGDKSWRTILASANSFNALIAGALAGCVVAATLVLGQQLLTMRGVMAAWLAGIAETMLSPVLVLLLAWSLGDVLLDLQAAAYLASALGSSLPPPLLPVVVTALSFCLSGATGSAFGAMGILFPLALPLAATLSPGDTDLLTQCVGAIFGGSVFGNVLSPIADDTVLTCMATGLDVHTHVRTTLPYAALVGSMSLFLCALPVGYGVYGPTLALGLSVSACLCLLLVLGRPVVETRRLVTEATPLLPPESS
;
A
#
# COMPACT_ATOMS: atom_id res chain seq x y z
N MET A 1 -41.36 12.85 -58.95
CA MET A 1 -41.27 12.35 -57.56
C MET A 1 -39.81 12.36 -57.14
N ARG A 2 -39.42 13.39 -56.38
CA ARG A 2 -38.11 13.47 -55.72
C ARG A 2 -38.07 12.43 -54.60
N ARG A 3 -37.19 11.44 -54.70
CA ARG A 3 -36.68 10.69 -53.54
C ARG A 3 -35.17 10.91 -53.54
N GLY A 4 -34.71 11.62 -52.50
CA GLY A 4 -33.36 12.14 -52.36
C GLY A 4 -32.33 11.14 -51.82
N PRO A 5 -31.15 11.63 -51.40
CA PRO A 5 -29.93 10.84 -51.11
C PRO A 5 -29.99 9.92 -49.88
N LEU A 6 -31.17 9.73 -49.27
CA LEU A 6 -31.36 8.94 -48.06
C LEU A 6 -31.67 7.45 -48.34
N ALA A 7 -31.98 7.09 -49.58
CA ALA A 7 -32.22 5.69 -49.96
C ALA A 7 -30.92 4.90 -50.25
N LEU A 8 -29.78 5.59 -50.44
CA LEU A 8 -28.48 4.97 -50.70
C LEU A 8 -27.71 4.61 -49.41
N LEU A 9 -28.13 5.16 -48.26
CA LEU A 9 -27.61 4.83 -46.93
C LEU A 9 -28.19 3.52 -46.37
N ALA A 10 -29.34 3.05 -46.86
CA ALA A 10 -29.98 1.82 -46.38
C ALA A 10 -29.48 0.56 -47.09
N THR A 11 -28.93 0.69 -48.30
CA THR A 11 -28.50 -0.46 -49.12
C THR A 11 -27.01 -0.81 -48.96
N ILE A 12 -26.21 0.05 -48.33
CA ILE A 12 -24.81 -0.24 -47.99
C ILE A 12 -24.69 -1.05 -46.68
N VAL A 13 -25.76 -1.10 -45.87
CA VAL A 13 -25.81 -1.91 -44.64
C VAL A 13 -26.14 -3.39 -44.89
N ALA A 14 -26.58 -3.77 -46.11
CA ALA A 14 -27.15 -5.09 -46.38
C ALA A 14 -26.34 -6.01 -47.32
N HIS A 15 -25.08 -5.69 -47.64
CA HIS A 15 -24.19 -6.58 -48.41
C HIS A 15 -22.78 -6.78 -47.82
N ALA A 16 -22.56 -6.36 -46.57
CA ALA A 16 -21.40 -6.78 -45.78
C ALA A 16 -21.66 -8.16 -45.15
N SER A 17 -21.70 -9.20 -45.98
CA SER A 17 -21.75 -10.59 -45.53
C SER A 17 -20.61 -11.36 -46.18
N GLY A 18 -19.43 -11.28 -45.57
CA GLY A 18 -18.23 -12.00 -45.96
C GLY A 18 -17.00 -11.44 -45.24
N ASP A 19 -16.80 -11.89 -43.99
CA ASP A 19 -15.66 -11.65 -43.10
C ASP A 19 -15.52 -10.23 -42.49
N ASN A 20 -16.13 -10.08 -41.31
CA ASN A 20 -16.37 -8.82 -40.61
C ASN A 20 -15.10 -8.18 -40.03
N LEU A 21 -14.78 -6.97 -40.46
CA LEU A 21 -13.90 -6.05 -39.72
C LEU A 21 -14.51 -5.80 -38.33
N THR A 22 -13.77 -6.12 -37.27
CA THR A 22 -14.24 -5.82 -35.90
C THR A 22 -13.58 -4.52 -35.42
N PHE A 23 -14.43 -3.57 -35.03
CA PHE A 23 -14.02 -2.27 -34.56
C PHE A 23 -14.47 -2.09 -33.11
N SER A 24 -13.52 -2.17 -32.19
CA SER A 24 -13.77 -2.03 -30.75
C SER A 24 -13.35 -0.65 -30.29
N ALA A 25 -14.24 0.00 -29.55
CA ALA A 25 -13.98 1.30 -28.94
C ALA A 25 -14.05 1.19 -27.40
N PRO A 26 -13.48 2.16 -26.67
CA PRO A 26 -13.57 2.18 -25.21
C PRO A 26 -15.02 2.18 -24.73
N LYS A 27 -15.26 1.65 -23.51
CA LYS A 27 -16.60 1.62 -22.90
C LYS A 27 -17.20 3.04 -22.76
N LEU A 28 -16.33 4.02 -22.55
CA LEU A 28 -16.66 5.43 -22.41
C LEU A 28 -15.49 6.28 -22.90
N VAL A 29 -15.79 7.41 -23.53
CA VAL A 29 -14.81 8.38 -24.02
C VAL A 29 -15.04 9.72 -23.34
N LEU A 30 -13.96 10.49 -23.16
CA LEU A 30 -14.03 11.81 -22.54
C LEU A 30 -14.03 12.91 -23.61
N ASP A 31 -14.77 13.98 -23.37
CA ASP A 31 -14.83 15.12 -24.29
C ASP A 31 -13.45 15.79 -24.46
N ASP A 32 -13.07 16.03 -25.71
CA ASP A 32 -11.78 16.64 -26.08
C ASP A 32 -10.52 15.93 -25.54
N VAL A 33 -10.66 14.69 -25.03
CA VAL A 33 -9.52 13.85 -24.63
C VAL A 33 -9.20 12.84 -25.73
N PRO A 34 -7.92 12.71 -26.12
CA PRO A 34 -7.49 11.67 -27.05
C PRO A 34 -7.78 10.27 -26.51
N PHE A 35 -8.44 9.43 -27.32
CA PHE A 35 -8.64 8.01 -27.04
C PHE A 35 -8.15 7.15 -28.20
N ALA A 36 -8.08 5.83 -27.95
CA ALA A 36 -7.70 4.85 -28.94
C ALA A 36 -8.81 3.82 -29.19
N CYS A 37 -8.93 3.35 -30.42
CA CYS A 37 -9.78 2.24 -30.81
C CYS A 37 -8.95 1.08 -31.35
N THR A 38 -9.44 -0.14 -31.16
CA THR A 38 -8.77 -1.35 -31.65
C THR A 38 -9.53 -1.89 -32.84
N LEU A 39 -8.83 -1.98 -33.97
CA LEU A 39 -9.28 -2.62 -35.19
C LEU A 39 -8.69 -4.02 -35.26
N THR A 40 -9.54 -5.04 -35.41
CA THR A 40 -9.07 -6.40 -35.72
C THR A 40 -9.49 -6.80 -37.12
N LEU A 41 -8.50 -7.13 -37.94
CA LEU A 41 -8.68 -7.62 -39.30
C LEU A 41 -9.08 -9.11 -39.27
N PRO A 42 -10.01 -9.55 -40.14
CA PRO A 42 -10.34 -10.97 -40.26
C PRO A 42 -9.16 -11.76 -40.84
N ALA A 43 -9.16 -13.08 -40.60
CA ALA A 43 -8.17 -13.97 -41.19
C ALA A 43 -8.32 -13.99 -42.73
N LEU A 44 -7.20 -14.04 -43.45
CA LEU A 44 -7.19 -14.13 -44.92
C LEU A 44 -8.03 -15.34 -45.39
N PRO A 45 -8.91 -15.19 -46.39
CA PRO A 45 -9.65 -16.32 -46.96
C PRO A 45 -8.67 -17.33 -47.58
N PRO A 46 -8.98 -18.64 -47.55
CA PRO A 46 -8.07 -19.71 -47.99
C PRO A 46 -7.78 -19.74 -49.51
N LEU A 47 -8.35 -18.82 -50.30
CA LEU A 47 -8.28 -18.77 -51.76
C LEU A 47 -7.49 -17.54 -52.23
N GLY A 48 -6.18 -17.51 -52.01
CA GLY A 48 -5.21 -16.74 -52.82
C GLY A 48 -5.26 -15.21 -52.80
N ASP A 49 -6.28 -14.57 -52.24
CA ASP A 49 -6.39 -13.11 -52.15
C ASP A 49 -5.61 -12.60 -50.93
N ALA A 50 -4.45 -11.99 -51.17
CA ALA A 50 -3.71 -11.27 -50.15
C ALA A 50 -4.35 -9.89 -49.93
N TRP A 51 -4.51 -9.48 -48.67
CA TRP A 51 -4.78 -8.09 -48.35
C TRP A 51 -3.71 -7.20 -49.02
N PRO A 52 -4.07 -5.99 -49.50
CA PRO A 52 -3.10 -5.02 -49.99
C PRO A 52 -2.00 -4.79 -48.95
N ALA A 53 -0.78 -4.46 -49.38
CA ALA A 53 0.36 -4.23 -48.48
C ALA A 53 0.10 -3.13 -47.43
N ALA A 54 -0.80 -2.19 -47.72
CA ALA A 54 -1.31 -1.19 -46.80
C ALA A 54 -2.79 -0.90 -47.08
N LEU A 55 -3.58 -0.79 -46.01
CA LEU A 55 -4.98 -0.36 -46.06
C LEU A 55 -5.12 1.03 -45.45
N PHE A 56 -5.97 1.86 -46.06
CA PHE A 56 -6.31 3.18 -45.52
C PHE A 56 -7.63 3.07 -44.74
N PHE A 57 -7.61 3.44 -43.47
CA PHE A 57 -8.80 3.50 -42.63
C PHE A 57 -9.14 4.96 -42.32
N ILE A 58 -10.41 5.31 -42.46
CA ILE A 58 -10.91 6.61 -42.04
C ILE A 58 -11.98 6.42 -40.97
N VAL A 59 -11.82 7.13 -39.86
CA VAL A 59 -12.79 7.12 -38.76
C VAL A 59 -13.57 8.42 -38.79
N HIS A 60 -14.90 8.31 -38.81
CA HIS A 60 -15.83 9.44 -38.83
C HIS A 60 -16.85 9.36 -37.69
N VAL A 61 -17.24 10.52 -37.16
CA VAL A 61 -18.47 10.69 -36.36
C VAL A 61 -19.44 11.51 -37.19
N LYS A 62 -20.59 10.93 -37.53
CA LYS A 62 -21.56 11.53 -38.46
C LYS A 62 -20.87 11.92 -39.78
N THR A 63 -20.65 13.22 -40.03
CA THR A 63 -19.98 13.77 -41.22
C THR A 63 -18.58 14.30 -40.95
N HIS A 64 -18.12 14.32 -39.69
CA HIS A 64 -16.80 14.83 -39.31
C HIS A 64 -15.76 13.72 -39.28
N ARG A 65 -14.63 13.94 -39.95
CA ARG A 65 -13.47 13.04 -39.95
C ARG A 65 -12.70 13.21 -38.65
N LEU A 66 -12.57 12.13 -37.88
CA LEU A 66 -11.77 12.11 -36.66
C LEU A 66 -10.30 11.81 -36.91
N GLY A 67 -10.01 10.93 -37.88
CA GLY A 67 -8.65 10.52 -38.16
C GLY A 67 -8.53 9.68 -39.43
N ALA A 68 -7.30 9.55 -39.91
CA ALA A 68 -6.93 8.76 -41.07
C ALA A 68 -5.69 7.95 -40.73
N PHE A 69 -5.74 6.64 -40.96
CA PHE A 69 -4.69 5.73 -40.51
C PHE A 69 -4.29 4.82 -41.65
N VAL A 70 -2.99 4.63 -41.81
CA VAL A 70 -2.44 3.62 -42.71
C VAL A 70 -2.02 2.44 -41.86
N VAL A 71 -2.59 1.28 -42.18
CA VAL A 71 -2.44 0.08 -41.38
C VAL A 71 -1.75 -0.99 -42.23
N SER A 72 -0.65 -1.53 -41.72
CA SER A 72 0.06 -2.67 -42.32
C SER A 72 -0.78 -3.93 -42.14
N THR A 73 -0.95 -4.72 -43.18
CA THR A 73 -1.79 -5.94 -43.13
C THR A 73 -1.07 -7.15 -42.54
N THR A 74 0.14 -6.96 -42.01
CA THR A 74 0.98 -8.00 -41.39
C THR A 74 0.55 -8.39 -39.97
N SER A 75 -0.13 -7.50 -39.23
CA SER A 75 -0.64 -7.81 -37.89
C SER A 75 -2.17 -7.89 -37.89
N LYS A 76 -2.73 -8.78 -37.06
CA LYS A 76 -4.18 -8.98 -36.99
C LYS A 76 -4.92 -7.85 -36.27
N SER A 77 -4.25 -7.15 -35.36
CA SER A 77 -4.85 -6.11 -34.53
C SER A 77 -4.04 -4.83 -34.61
N HIS A 78 -4.74 -3.71 -34.74
CA HIS A 78 -4.17 -2.37 -34.87
C HIS A 78 -4.86 -1.40 -33.93
N THR A 79 -4.07 -0.59 -33.25
CA THR A 79 -4.58 0.46 -32.37
C THR A 79 -4.56 1.78 -33.13
N LEU A 80 -5.73 2.38 -33.33
CA LEU A 80 -5.92 3.70 -33.90
C LEU A 80 -5.97 4.71 -32.75
N SER A 81 -4.91 5.49 -32.57
CA SER A 81 -4.77 6.45 -31.46
C SER A 81 -5.10 7.89 -31.88
N ASN A 82 -5.20 8.79 -30.89
CA ASN A 82 -5.42 10.23 -31.08
C ASN A 82 -6.77 10.60 -31.71
N LEU A 83 -7.80 9.78 -31.50
CA LEU A 83 -9.17 10.14 -31.84
C LEU A 83 -9.73 11.06 -30.76
N THR A 84 -10.48 12.09 -31.14
CA THR A 84 -11.11 13.04 -30.20
C THR A 84 -12.57 13.27 -30.57
N VAL A 85 -13.43 13.47 -29.58
CA VAL A 85 -14.83 13.84 -29.80
C VAL A 85 -15.15 15.05 -28.94
N ALA A 86 -15.59 16.14 -29.58
CA ALA A 86 -15.74 17.45 -28.94
C ALA A 86 -17.12 17.68 -28.28
N SER A 87 -17.95 16.65 -28.11
CA SER A 87 -19.29 16.84 -27.53
C SER A 87 -19.72 15.65 -26.69
N THR A 88 -20.47 15.92 -25.62
CA THR A 88 -21.03 14.90 -24.74
C THR A 88 -22.25 14.23 -25.37
N GLY A 89 -22.46 12.95 -25.09
CA GLY A 89 -23.61 12.18 -25.57
C GLY A 89 -23.21 10.89 -26.27
N LEU A 90 -24.18 10.21 -26.88
CA LEU A 90 -23.94 8.95 -27.58
C LEU A 90 -23.49 9.22 -29.02
N HIS A 91 -22.31 8.74 -29.37
CA HIS A 91 -21.72 8.90 -30.70
C HIS A 91 -21.65 7.58 -31.42
N THR A 92 -21.95 7.61 -32.72
CA THR A 92 -21.78 6.46 -33.61
C THR A 92 -20.51 6.70 -34.43
N LEU A 93 -19.50 5.88 -34.19
CA LEU A 93 -18.25 5.86 -34.93
C LEU A 93 -18.41 4.97 -36.15
N TYR A 94 -18.13 5.53 -37.32
CA TYR A 94 -18.07 4.84 -38.59
C TYR A 94 -16.60 4.67 -38.97
N LEU A 95 -16.20 3.43 -39.19
CA LEU A 95 -14.88 3.09 -39.72
C LEU A 95 -15.06 2.64 -41.16
N GLU A 96 -14.41 3.32 -42.09
CA GLU A 96 -14.41 3.00 -43.51
C GLU A 96 -13.00 2.54 -43.92
N ALA A 97 -12.92 1.36 -44.53
CA ALA A 97 -11.71 0.80 -45.12
C ALA A 97 -11.67 1.17 -46.61
N ILE A 98 -10.55 1.71 -47.08
CA ILE A 98 -10.39 2.24 -48.44
C ILE A 98 -9.10 1.69 -49.05
N ASP A 99 -9.16 1.33 -50.33
CA ASP A 99 -7.97 0.95 -51.11
C ASP A 99 -7.13 2.17 -51.52
N GLY A 100 -5.96 1.93 -52.12
CA GLY A 100 -5.07 2.99 -52.62
C GLY A 100 -5.65 3.85 -53.75
N ASN A 101 -6.77 3.46 -54.34
CA ASN A 101 -7.47 4.16 -55.40
C ASN A 101 -8.72 4.92 -54.91
N GLY A 102 -9.01 4.89 -53.60
CA GLY A 102 -10.15 5.57 -53.00
C GLY A 102 -11.46 4.77 -53.01
N THR A 103 -11.44 3.47 -53.32
CA THR A 103 -12.63 2.62 -53.29
C THR A 103 -12.85 2.02 -51.90
N SER A 104 -14.09 2.11 -51.40
CA SER A 104 -14.47 1.55 -50.09
C SER A 104 -14.50 0.02 -50.15
N LEU A 105 -13.64 -0.61 -49.36
CA LEU A 105 -13.49 -2.06 -49.22
C LEU A 105 -14.39 -2.66 -48.13
N GLY A 106 -14.88 -1.85 -47.19
CA GLY A 106 -15.75 -2.30 -46.10
C GLY A 106 -15.95 -1.26 -45.02
N ALA A 107 -17.00 -1.42 -44.20
CA ALA A 107 -17.28 -0.50 -43.10
C ALA A 107 -17.66 -1.24 -41.82
N ALA A 108 -17.25 -0.68 -40.68
CA ALA A 108 -17.65 -1.14 -39.35
C ALA A 108 -18.25 0.04 -38.57
N VAL A 109 -19.21 -0.26 -37.70
CA VAL A 109 -19.91 0.75 -36.91
C VAL A 109 -19.91 0.34 -35.45
N THR A 110 -19.61 1.28 -34.55
CA THR A 110 -19.74 1.09 -33.11
C THR A 110 -20.28 2.34 -32.43
N THR A 111 -20.93 2.18 -31.29
CA THR A 111 -21.50 3.30 -30.52
C THR A 111 -20.75 3.48 -29.22
N VAL A 112 -20.41 4.73 -28.90
CA VAL A 112 -19.62 5.07 -27.72
C VAL A 112 -20.26 6.25 -26.98
N PRO A 113 -20.52 6.14 -25.67
CA PRO A 113 -20.93 7.26 -24.87
C PRO A 113 -19.74 8.19 -24.59
N SER A 114 -19.98 9.50 -24.69
CA SER A 114 -19.04 10.54 -24.32
C SER A 114 -19.57 11.37 -23.14
N VAL A 115 -18.70 11.63 -22.16
CA VAL A 115 -19.01 12.43 -20.96
C VAL A 115 -17.93 13.49 -20.73
N PRO A 116 -18.21 14.52 -19.92
CA PRO A 116 -17.20 15.50 -19.54
C PRO A 116 -15.99 14.89 -18.85
N GLY A 117 -14.79 15.28 -19.26
CA GLY A 117 -13.53 14.73 -18.78
C GLY A 117 -13.36 14.82 -17.26
N PHE A 118 -13.81 15.92 -16.66
CA PHE A 118 -13.73 16.13 -15.20
C PHE A 118 -14.54 15.11 -14.40
N LEU A 119 -15.56 14.47 -14.99
CA LEU A 119 -16.32 13.42 -14.31
C LEU A 119 -15.48 12.17 -14.05
N SER A 120 -14.46 11.90 -14.87
CA SER A 120 -13.56 10.75 -14.65
C SER A 120 -12.77 10.86 -13.35
N LEU A 121 -12.61 12.08 -12.81
CA LEU A 121 -11.88 12.36 -11.57
C LEU A 121 -12.78 12.45 -10.33
N LEU A 122 -14.10 12.50 -10.51
CA LEU A 122 -15.01 12.52 -9.37
C LEU A 122 -14.97 11.24 -8.53
N PRO A 123 -14.86 10.02 -9.08
CA PRO A 123 -14.74 8.80 -8.28
C PRO A 123 -13.54 8.81 -7.32
N PRO A 124 -12.28 9.04 -7.77
CA PRO A 124 -11.15 9.08 -6.85
C PRO A 124 -11.18 10.29 -5.92
N LEU A 125 -11.68 11.46 -6.36
CA LEU A 125 -11.86 12.62 -5.49
C LEU A 125 -12.89 12.36 -4.38
N LEU A 126 -14.02 11.73 -4.72
CA LEU A 126 -15.02 11.31 -3.74
C LEU A 126 -14.40 10.35 -2.73
N THR A 127 -13.64 9.35 -3.20
CA THR A 127 -12.91 8.43 -2.33
C THR A 127 -12.00 9.19 -1.37
N VAL A 128 -11.17 10.12 -1.86
CA VAL A 128 -10.28 10.93 -1.01
C VAL A 128 -11.08 11.75 0.01
N VAL A 129 -12.13 12.46 -0.42
CA VAL A 129 -12.93 13.33 0.44
C VAL A 129 -13.68 12.53 1.51
N VAL A 130 -14.35 11.44 1.13
CA VAL A 130 -15.06 10.57 2.07
C VAL A 130 -14.09 9.89 3.03
N ALA A 131 -12.93 9.44 2.55
CA ALA A 131 -11.92 8.82 3.40
C ALA A 131 -11.47 9.81 4.49
N VAL A 132 -11.21 11.07 4.13
CA VAL A 132 -10.79 12.13 5.07
C VAL A 132 -11.92 12.54 6.02
N LEU A 133 -13.15 12.71 5.54
CA LEU A 133 -14.27 13.20 6.34
C LEU A 133 -14.88 12.13 7.24
N CYS A 134 -15.16 10.96 6.66
CA CYS A 134 -15.81 9.85 7.37
C CYS A 134 -14.82 8.98 8.13
N LYS A 135 -13.50 9.11 7.87
CA LYS A 135 -12.46 8.29 8.49
C LYS A 135 -12.69 6.79 8.29
N GLN A 136 -13.25 6.43 7.12
CA GLN A 136 -13.69 5.08 6.78
C GLN A 136 -13.29 4.76 5.34
N VAL A 137 -12.14 4.10 5.17
CA VAL A 137 -11.56 3.85 3.84
C VAL A 137 -12.39 2.85 3.04
N LEU A 138 -12.89 1.78 3.67
CA LEU A 138 -13.69 0.77 3.00
C LEU A 138 -14.95 1.39 2.36
N LEU A 139 -15.63 2.25 3.12
CA LEU A 139 -16.80 3.00 2.62
C LEU A 139 -16.41 3.96 1.49
N ALA A 140 -15.30 4.67 1.65
CA ALA A 140 -14.81 5.61 0.64
C ALA A 140 -14.52 4.93 -0.70
N LEU A 141 -13.80 3.80 -0.69
CA LEU A 141 -13.50 3.02 -1.88
C LEU A 141 -14.78 2.48 -2.52
N MET A 142 -15.70 1.93 -1.73
CA MET A 142 -17.00 1.43 -2.22
C MET A 142 -17.79 2.54 -2.93
N LEU A 143 -17.86 3.74 -2.35
CA LEU A 143 -18.56 4.87 -2.94
C LEU A 143 -17.86 5.40 -4.20
N GLY A 144 -16.53 5.38 -4.24
CA GLY A 144 -15.76 5.70 -5.44
C GLY A 144 -16.06 4.73 -6.59
N VAL A 145 -15.93 3.43 -6.35
CA VAL A 145 -16.24 2.38 -7.35
C VAL A 145 -17.68 2.53 -7.84
N TRP A 146 -18.63 2.71 -6.91
CA TRP A 146 -20.04 2.90 -7.25
C TRP A 146 -20.26 4.15 -8.13
N LEU A 147 -19.70 5.30 -7.76
CA LEU A 147 -19.85 6.53 -8.54
C LEU A 147 -19.27 6.38 -9.95
N GLY A 148 -18.11 5.73 -10.11
CA GLY A 148 -17.56 5.49 -11.44
C GLY A 148 -18.43 4.51 -12.26
N CYS A 149 -19.00 3.49 -11.62
CA CYS A 149 -20.00 2.63 -12.26
C CYS A 149 -21.26 3.40 -12.72
N VAL A 150 -21.68 4.44 -11.98
CA VAL A 150 -22.80 5.30 -12.40
C VAL A 150 -22.51 5.95 -13.74
N PHE A 151 -21.29 6.48 -13.92
CA PHE A 151 -20.91 7.13 -15.18
C PHE A 151 -20.77 6.14 -16.34
N LEU A 152 -20.23 4.94 -16.08
CA LEU A 152 -20.09 3.89 -17.09
C LEU A 152 -21.42 3.26 -17.51
N ASN A 153 -22.47 3.34 -16.69
CA ASN A 153 -23.77 2.72 -16.94
C ASN A 153 -24.89 3.75 -17.18
N ALA A 154 -24.59 4.78 -17.98
CA ALA A 154 -25.55 5.80 -18.41
C ALA A 154 -26.30 6.49 -17.25
N PHE A 155 -25.59 6.78 -16.16
CA PHE A 155 -26.12 7.43 -14.96
C PHE A 155 -27.23 6.67 -14.24
N ASN A 156 -27.31 5.34 -14.40
CA ASN A 156 -28.28 4.50 -13.67
C ASN A 156 -27.68 4.00 -12.33
N PRO A 157 -28.13 4.52 -11.17
CA PRO A 157 -27.53 4.20 -9.87
C PRO A 157 -27.78 2.76 -9.41
N LEU A 158 -28.92 2.16 -9.77
CA LEU A 158 -29.25 0.79 -9.37
C LEU A 158 -28.43 -0.23 -10.15
N VAL A 159 -28.33 -0.05 -11.46
CA VAL A 159 -27.48 -0.92 -12.30
C VAL A 159 -26.02 -0.77 -11.90
N ALA A 160 -25.57 0.47 -11.67
CA ALA A 160 -24.22 0.73 -11.19
C ALA A 160 -23.90 -0.01 -9.88
N LEU A 161 -24.82 -0.03 -8.91
CA LEU A 161 -24.63 -0.77 -7.66
C LEU A 161 -24.44 -2.28 -7.89
N LEU A 162 -25.18 -2.87 -8.82
CA LEU A 162 -25.00 -4.28 -9.19
C LEU A 162 -23.64 -4.50 -9.86
N ARG A 163 -23.24 -3.58 -10.75
CA ARG A 163 -21.95 -3.61 -11.46
C ARG A 163 -20.74 -3.56 -10.53
N VAL A 164 -20.85 -2.89 -9.39
CA VAL A 164 -19.80 -2.91 -8.36
C VAL A 164 -19.44 -4.35 -8.00
N PHE A 165 -20.44 -5.21 -7.74
CA PHE A 165 -20.19 -6.56 -7.24
C PHE A 165 -20.05 -7.62 -8.32
N ASP A 166 -20.89 -7.59 -9.35
CA ASP A 166 -20.91 -8.65 -10.37
C ASP A 166 -19.85 -8.50 -11.44
N THR A 167 -19.30 -7.29 -11.63
CA THR A 167 -18.32 -6.98 -12.68
C THR A 167 -16.97 -6.61 -12.08
N TYR A 168 -16.89 -5.56 -11.26
CA TYR A 168 -15.60 -5.04 -10.79
C TYR A 168 -15.04 -5.83 -9.61
N PHE A 169 -15.84 -6.06 -8.56
CA PHE A 169 -15.41 -6.84 -7.39
C PHE A 169 -15.16 -8.31 -7.73
N SER A 170 -15.95 -8.88 -8.64
CA SER A 170 -15.75 -10.26 -9.11
C SER A 170 -14.47 -10.39 -9.96
N HIS A 171 -14.16 -9.39 -10.81
CA HIS A 171 -12.91 -9.34 -11.57
C HIS A 171 -11.68 -9.15 -10.68
N ALA A 172 -11.82 -8.41 -9.57
CA ALA A 172 -10.78 -8.30 -8.54
C ALA A 172 -10.42 -9.65 -7.87
N LEU A 173 -11.21 -10.71 -8.09
CA LEU A 173 -10.93 -12.08 -7.65
C LEU A 173 -10.45 -12.99 -8.80
N ASP A 174 -10.19 -12.46 -10.00
CA ASP A 174 -9.75 -13.27 -11.14
C ASP A 174 -8.33 -13.82 -10.90
N TYR A 175 -8.16 -15.12 -11.14
CA TYR A 175 -6.87 -15.80 -11.03
C TYR A 175 -5.91 -15.41 -12.17
N ARG A 176 -6.43 -14.95 -13.31
CA ARG A 176 -5.64 -14.60 -14.50
C ARG A 176 -4.69 -13.43 -14.24
N ASN A 177 -5.12 -12.50 -13.38
CA ASN A 177 -4.35 -11.32 -13.03
C ASN A 177 -3.44 -11.56 -11.82
N GLY A 178 -3.41 -12.75 -11.23
CA GLY A 178 -2.61 -13.03 -10.01
C GLY A 178 -3.29 -12.61 -8.71
N HIS A 179 -4.46 -11.96 -8.76
CA HIS A 179 -5.16 -11.41 -7.59
C HIS A 179 -5.65 -12.49 -6.63
N ALA A 180 -6.19 -13.60 -7.14
CA ALA A 180 -6.62 -14.72 -6.30
C ALA A 180 -5.45 -15.35 -5.50
N GLN A 181 -4.25 -15.40 -6.10
CA GLN A 181 -3.04 -15.90 -5.45
C GLN A 181 -2.61 -14.98 -4.31
N VAL A 182 -2.70 -13.65 -4.51
CA VAL A 182 -2.43 -12.65 -3.46
C VAL A 182 -3.36 -12.85 -2.27
N VAL A 183 -4.67 -12.98 -2.50
CA VAL A 183 -5.66 -13.19 -1.43
C VAL A 183 -5.38 -14.49 -0.67
N THR A 184 -5.06 -15.56 -1.40
CA THR A 184 -4.72 -16.86 -0.80
C THR A 184 -3.47 -16.76 0.08
N PHE A 185 -2.43 -16.09 -0.40
CA PHE A 185 -1.22 -15.83 0.38
C PHE A 185 -1.52 -15.04 1.66
N CYS A 186 -2.30 -13.96 1.56
CA CYS A 186 -2.67 -13.13 2.71
C CYS A 186 -3.41 -13.96 3.77
N PHE A 187 -4.35 -14.82 3.38
CA PHE A 187 -5.06 -15.69 4.33
C PHE A 187 -4.14 -16.73 4.98
N LEU A 188 -3.24 -17.36 4.22
CA LEU A 188 -2.26 -18.29 4.80
C LEU A 188 -1.35 -17.58 5.81
N LEU A 189 -0.86 -16.39 5.46
CA LEU A 189 0.03 -15.61 6.32
C LEU A 189 -0.68 -15.10 7.59
N GLY A 190 -1.91 -14.56 7.46
CA GLY A 190 -2.71 -14.13 8.60
C GLY A 190 -3.01 -15.29 9.55
N GLY A 191 -3.33 -16.46 8.99
CA GLY A 191 -3.56 -17.65 9.80
C GLY A 191 -2.29 -18.19 10.47
N LEU A 192 -1.14 -18.12 9.81
CA LEU A 192 0.17 -18.40 10.43
C LEU A 192 0.42 -17.48 11.62
N ILE A 193 0.23 -16.18 11.45
CA ILE A 193 0.39 -15.18 12.52
C ILE A 193 -0.52 -15.55 13.70
N GLY A 194 -1.78 -15.93 13.43
CA GLY A 194 -2.71 -16.36 14.47
C GLY A 194 -2.24 -17.60 15.26
N ILE A 195 -1.70 -18.62 14.58
CA ILE A 195 -1.13 -19.81 15.24
C ILE A 195 0.09 -19.43 16.10
N VAL A 196 0.98 -18.58 15.59
CA VAL A 196 2.20 -18.16 16.30
C VAL A 196 1.88 -17.33 17.54
N GLN A 197 0.93 -16.40 17.43
CA GLN A 197 0.48 -15.56 18.54
C GLN A 197 -0.16 -16.42 19.63
N LYS A 198 -1.14 -17.26 19.28
CA LYS A 198 -1.84 -18.12 20.24
C LYS A 198 -0.96 -19.21 20.84
N GLY A 199 -0.01 -19.73 20.05
CA GLY A 199 1.02 -20.67 20.49
C GLY A 199 2.11 -20.06 21.39
N GLY A 200 2.04 -18.75 21.67
CA GLY A 200 2.96 -18.07 22.57
C GLY A 200 4.37 -17.87 22.03
N GLY A 201 4.62 -18.12 20.74
CA GLY A 201 5.97 -17.98 20.15
C GLY A 201 6.47 -16.53 20.18
N ALA A 202 5.53 -15.61 19.99
CA ALA A 202 5.77 -14.19 19.98
C ALA A 202 6.18 -13.66 21.37
N HIS A 203 5.56 -14.15 22.45
CA HIS A 203 5.99 -13.88 23.83
C HIS A 203 7.31 -14.60 24.18
N GLY A 204 7.55 -15.76 23.59
CA GLY A 204 8.83 -16.45 23.70
C GLY A 204 10.00 -15.62 23.16
N LEU A 205 9.83 -14.89 22.04
CA LEU A 205 10.84 -13.94 21.54
C LEU A 205 11.11 -12.82 22.55
N ALA A 206 10.08 -12.31 23.22
CA ALA A 206 10.22 -11.26 24.21
C ALA A 206 11.13 -11.67 25.38
N SER A 207 11.01 -12.93 25.82
CA SER A 207 11.82 -13.51 26.91
C SER A 207 13.34 -13.45 26.67
N LEU A 208 13.78 -13.48 25.40
CA LEU A 208 15.21 -13.40 25.03
C LEU A 208 15.82 -12.02 25.34
N VAL A 209 15.01 -10.97 25.26
CA VAL A 209 15.49 -9.58 25.27
C VAL A 209 15.18 -8.88 26.59
N THR A 210 14.19 -9.37 27.37
CA THR A 210 13.83 -8.80 28.67
C THR A 210 14.98 -8.77 29.68
N ALA A 211 15.84 -9.79 29.68
CA ALA A 211 16.98 -9.85 30.60
C ALA A 211 18.03 -8.76 30.33
N LEU A 212 18.03 -8.16 29.13
CA LEU A 212 18.98 -7.14 28.73
C LEU A 212 18.59 -5.74 29.24
N ALA A 213 17.35 -5.53 29.71
CA ALA A 213 16.80 -4.22 30.07
C ALA A 213 17.28 -3.68 31.44
N ALA A 214 18.52 -3.95 31.83
CA ALA A 214 19.05 -3.62 33.15
C ALA A 214 19.33 -2.11 33.35
N THR A 215 19.59 -1.38 32.27
CA THR A 215 19.79 0.08 32.31
C THR A 215 18.88 0.75 31.30
N ARG A 216 18.70 2.07 31.45
CA ARG A 216 17.92 2.87 30.49
C ARG A 216 18.38 2.65 29.05
N GLY A 217 19.69 2.76 28.79
CA GLY A 217 20.24 2.61 27.44
C GLY A 217 19.97 1.21 26.88
N HIS A 218 20.21 0.17 27.69
CA HIS A 218 19.94 -1.20 27.26
C HIS A 218 18.44 -1.46 27.06
N ALA A 219 17.55 -0.87 27.86
CA ALA A 219 16.11 -0.99 27.68
C ALA A 219 15.63 -0.36 26.35
N LEU A 220 16.11 0.84 26.00
CA LEU A 220 15.77 1.49 24.73
C LEU A 220 16.25 0.67 23.52
N VAL A 221 17.47 0.14 23.59
CA VAL A 221 18.01 -0.75 22.54
C VAL A 221 17.22 -2.06 22.48
N ALA A 222 16.86 -2.63 23.63
CA ALA A 222 16.07 -3.86 23.73
C ALA A 222 14.65 -3.68 23.13
N ILE A 223 14.01 -2.53 23.35
CA ILE A 223 12.71 -2.20 22.75
C ILE A 223 12.83 -2.14 21.23
N LEU A 224 13.81 -1.41 20.69
CA LEU A 224 14.04 -1.33 19.24
C LEU A 224 14.41 -2.69 18.64
N ALA A 225 15.26 -3.46 19.31
CA ALA A 225 15.69 -4.78 18.86
C ALA A 225 14.53 -5.76 18.85
N LEU A 226 13.71 -5.82 19.90
CA LEU A 226 12.55 -6.72 19.93
C LEU A 226 11.51 -6.32 18.89
N THR A 227 11.25 -5.02 18.71
CA THR A 227 10.34 -4.53 17.65
C THR A 227 10.85 -4.95 16.27
N GLY A 228 12.16 -4.86 16.04
CA GLY A 228 12.81 -5.36 14.82
C GLY A 228 12.83 -6.88 14.69
N LEU A 229 12.79 -7.66 15.78
CA LEU A 229 12.73 -9.13 15.76
C LEU A 229 11.30 -9.65 15.49
N VAL A 230 10.28 -8.89 15.89
CA VAL A 230 8.86 -9.17 15.63
C VAL A 230 8.41 -8.44 14.35
N PHE A 231 9.29 -8.34 13.34
CA PHE A 231 9.01 -7.63 12.07
C PHE A 231 7.91 -8.27 11.22
N PHE A 232 7.49 -9.49 11.56
CA PHE A 232 6.54 -10.24 10.76
C PHE A 232 5.12 -9.68 10.86
N ASP A 233 4.80 -8.94 11.92
CA ASP A 233 3.49 -8.33 12.14
C ASP A 233 3.58 -7.14 13.11
N ASP A 234 3.04 -5.99 12.72
CA ASP A 234 3.07 -4.74 13.49
C ASP A 234 2.16 -4.81 14.72
N TYR A 235 0.97 -5.40 14.61
CA TYR A 235 0.05 -5.54 15.73
C TYR A 235 0.64 -6.45 16.81
N ALA A 236 1.24 -7.58 16.40
CA ALA A 236 2.01 -8.45 17.28
C ALA A 236 3.14 -7.68 17.96
N ALA A 237 3.97 -6.98 17.18
CA ALA A 237 5.09 -6.21 17.70
C ALA A 237 4.63 -5.20 18.76
N ILE A 238 3.55 -4.45 18.48
CA ILE A 238 2.95 -3.48 19.40
C ILE A 238 2.52 -4.15 20.71
N LEU A 239 1.71 -5.20 20.64
CA LEU A 239 1.18 -5.87 21.82
C LEU A 239 2.27 -6.53 22.66
N ILE A 240 3.18 -7.25 22.01
CA ILE A 240 4.21 -8.03 22.69
C ILE A 240 5.23 -7.10 23.33
N VAL A 241 5.84 -6.21 22.55
CA VAL A 241 6.88 -5.31 23.07
C VAL A 241 6.27 -4.35 24.08
N GLY A 242 5.07 -3.83 23.82
CA GLY A 242 4.36 -2.94 24.74
C GLY A 242 4.09 -3.58 26.09
N THR A 243 3.48 -4.76 26.11
CA THR A 243 3.19 -5.48 27.37
C THR A 243 4.47 -5.93 28.08
N THR A 244 5.46 -6.42 27.32
CA THR A 244 6.75 -6.91 27.83
C THR A 244 7.55 -5.80 28.51
N PHE A 245 7.67 -4.65 27.85
CA PHE A 245 8.51 -3.55 28.35
C PHE A 245 7.73 -2.51 29.15
N SER A 246 6.40 -2.66 29.29
CA SER A 246 5.55 -1.77 30.08
C SER A 246 6.14 -1.47 31.47
N ARG A 247 6.55 -2.50 32.22
CA ARG A 247 7.19 -2.34 33.54
C ARG A 247 8.72 -2.16 33.46
N PRO A 248 9.49 -3.06 32.82
CA PRO A 248 10.95 -2.97 32.83
C PRO A 248 11.50 -1.62 32.33
N ALA A 249 10.85 -1.01 31.33
CA ALA A 249 11.26 0.30 30.83
C ALA A 249 11.03 1.42 31.86
N GLN A 250 9.91 1.38 32.59
CA GLN A 250 9.60 2.36 33.63
C GLN A 250 10.55 2.25 34.83
N ASP A 251 10.98 1.05 35.20
CA ASP A 251 11.88 0.79 36.32
C ASP A 251 13.22 1.53 36.15
N VAL A 252 13.71 1.56 34.91
CA VAL A 252 14.94 2.27 34.52
C VAL A 252 14.69 3.73 34.09
N GLY A 253 13.48 4.26 34.29
CA GLY A 253 13.11 5.65 34.08
C GLY A 253 12.85 6.05 32.63
N VAL A 254 12.48 5.12 31.75
CA VAL A 254 11.95 5.45 30.41
C VAL A 254 10.47 5.82 30.55
N SER A 255 10.05 6.94 29.98
CA SER A 255 8.64 7.35 30.00
C SER A 255 7.79 6.44 29.10
N LYS A 256 6.51 6.32 29.43
CA LYS A 256 5.52 5.65 28.57
C LYS A 256 5.46 6.25 27.17
N ALA A 257 5.62 7.58 27.05
CA ALA A 257 5.66 8.29 25.77
C ALA A 257 6.83 7.83 24.89
N LYS A 258 8.03 7.65 25.46
CA LYS A 258 9.20 7.16 24.71
C LYS A 258 9.08 5.68 24.36
N LEU A 259 8.55 4.86 25.27
CA LEU A 259 8.23 3.47 24.96
C LEU A 259 7.25 3.40 23.78
N ALA A 260 6.14 4.14 23.83
CA ALA A 260 5.15 4.20 22.78
C ALA A 260 5.73 4.71 21.44
N LEU A 261 6.59 5.74 21.46
CA LEU A 261 7.27 6.24 20.27
C LEU A 261 8.16 5.17 19.61
N LEU A 262 9.02 4.50 20.37
CA LEU A 262 9.94 3.52 19.81
C LEU A 262 9.18 2.29 19.30
N LEU A 263 8.20 1.84 20.07
CA LEU A 263 7.34 0.71 19.75
C LEU A 263 6.55 0.94 18.47
N HIS A 264 5.70 1.96 18.48
CA HIS A 264 4.78 2.27 17.39
C HIS A 264 5.54 2.76 16.16
N GLY A 265 6.54 3.62 16.38
CA GLY A 265 7.32 4.18 15.30
C GLY A 265 8.11 3.11 14.54
N ALA A 266 8.65 2.10 15.21
CA ALA A 266 9.45 1.08 14.56
C ALA A 266 8.62 -0.08 13.97
N SER A 267 7.48 -0.45 14.57
CA SER A 267 6.69 -1.61 14.16
C SER A 267 6.25 -1.54 12.69
N ALA A 268 5.44 -0.54 12.33
CA ALA A 268 4.93 -0.37 10.96
C ALA A 268 6.06 -0.14 9.94
N CYS A 269 7.14 0.53 10.34
CA CYS A 269 8.28 0.77 9.46
C CYS A 269 9.04 -0.52 9.13
N TRP A 270 9.29 -1.40 10.11
CA TRP A 270 9.95 -2.68 9.86
C TRP A 270 9.09 -3.59 8.99
N VAL A 271 7.81 -3.72 9.33
CA VAL A 271 6.88 -4.58 8.59
C VAL A 271 6.72 -4.07 7.15
N SER A 272 6.73 -2.75 6.94
CA SER A 272 6.72 -2.16 5.60
C SER A 272 8.04 -2.31 4.83
N LEU A 273 9.18 -2.64 5.44
CA LEU A 273 10.49 -2.70 4.76
C LEU A 273 11.02 -4.13 4.59
N VAL A 274 10.66 -5.05 5.46
CA VAL A 274 11.17 -6.42 5.43
C VAL A 274 10.46 -7.25 4.35
N PRO A 275 11.19 -8.01 3.50
CA PRO A 275 10.62 -8.73 2.36
C PRO A 275 9.74 -9.92 2.73
N ILE A 276 9.69 -10.30 4.01
CA ILE A 276 8.85 -11.37 4.55
C ILE A 276 8.12 -10.77 5.75
N SER A 277 6.95 -10.20 5.53
CA SER A 277 6.17 -9.54 6.58
C SER A 277 4.67 -9.64 6.26
N SER A 278 3.82 -9.31 7.23
CA SER A 278 2.36 -9.25 7.03
C SER A 278 1.95 -8.32 5.88
N TRP A 279 2.74 -7.27 5.58
CA TRP A 279 2.40 -6.30 4.54
C TRP A 279 2.81 -6.75 3.13
N VAL A 280 3.78 -7.66 2.98
CA VAL A 280 4.32 -8.06 1.67
C VAL A 280 3.25 -8.55 0.72
N GLY A 281 2.27 -9.32 1.20
CA GLY A 281 1.18 -9.82 0.36
C GLY A 281 0.36 -8.70 -0.25
N ILE A 282 -0.02 -7.74 0.58
CA ILE A 282 -0.81 -6.59 0.16
C ILE A 282 0.01 -5.65 -0.74
N GLN A 283 1.28 -5.39 -0.39
CA GLN A 283 2.16 -4.53 -1.19
C GLN A 283 2.40 -5.12 -2.58
N VAL A 284 2.72 -6.42 -2.68
CA VAL A 284 2.84 -7.09 -3.97
C VAL A 284 1.49 -7.10 -4.68
N GLY A 285 0.39 -7.25 -3.94
CA GLY A 285 -0.97 -7.16 -4.47
C GLY A 285 -1.28 -5.85 -5.20
N TYR A 286 -0.86 -4.71 -4.66
CA TYR A 286 -1.04 -3.41 -5.33
C TYR A 286 -0.23 -3.23 -6.61
N LEU A 287 0.86 -3.99 -6.77
CA LEU A 287 1.68 -3.96 -7.97
C LEU A 287 1.22 -5.00 -9.01
N GLN A 288 0.42 -5.96 -8.57
CA GLN A 288 0.05 -7.11 -9.38
C GLN A 288 -1.09 -6.78 -10.34
N GLY A 289 -0.87 -7.08 -11.62
CA GLY A 289 -1.84 -6.80 -12.68
C GLY A 289 -1.88 -5.31 -13.08
N GLU A 290 -1.01 -4.48 -12.54
CA GLU A 290 -0.88 -3.09 -12.95
C GLU A 290 -0.33 -2.99 -14.37
N ALA A 291 -1.17 -2.53 -15.30
CA ALA A 291 -0.83 -2.44 -16.73
C ALA A 291 0.38 -1.54 -17.03
N SER A 292 0.70 -0.63 -16.11
CA SER A 292 1.84 0.29 -16.19
C SER A 292 3.18 -0.38 -15.86
N LEU A 293 3.16 -1.54 -15.20
CA LEU A 293 4.35 -2.23 -14.72
C LEU A 293 4.62 -3.48 -15.57
N SER A 294 5.87 -3.65 -15.98
CA SER A 294 6.33 -4.86 -16.69
C SER A 294 7.17 -5.74 -15.78
N GLY A 295 6.97 -7.06 -15.86
CA GLY A 295 7.73 -8.05 -15.07
C GLY A 295 7.02 -8.42 -13.76
N ASP A 296 7.76 -9.10 -12.87
CA ASP A 296 7.21 -9.64 -11.63
C ASP A 296 7.03 -8.56 -10.55
N ALA A 297 5.87 -8.57 -9.88
CA ALA A 297 5.50 -7.56 -8.88
C ALA A 297 6.44 -7.52 -7.66
N PHE A 298 7.02 -8.64 -7.25
CA PHE A 298 7.97 -8.67 -6.14
C PHE A 298 9.29 -7.99 -6.50
N SER A 299 9.70 -8.02 -7.77
CA SER A 299 10.89 -7.28 -8.23
C SER A 299 10.70 -5.76 -8.10
N TRP A 300 9.52 -5.26 -8.45
CA TRP A 300 9.13 -3.85 -8.26
C TRP A 300 9.06 -3.47 -6.78
N LEU A 301 8.58 -4.38 -5.94
CA LEU A 301 8.58 -4.20 -4.49
C LEU A 301 10.00 -3.93 -3.97
N LEU A 302 10.96 -4.80 -4.33
CA LEU A 302 12.37 -4.65 -3.92
C LEU A 302 13.01 -3.40 -4.52
N ALA A 303 12.74 -3.11 -5.80
CA ALA A 303 13.25 -1.92 -6.47
C ALA A 303 12.78 -0.63 -5.80
N SER A 304 11.58 -0.62 -5.21
CA SER A 304 11.02 0.55 -4.52
C SER A 304 11.70 0.89 -3.19
N TRP A 305 12.47 -0.04 -2.58
CA TRP A 305 13.02 0.14 -1.24
C TRP A 305 13.85 1.41 -1.04
N PRO A 306 14.80 1.77 -1.92
CA PRO A 306 15.59 2.99 -1.76
C PRO A 306 14.75 4.27 -1.78
N HIS A 307 13.52 4.19 -2.30
CA HIS A 307 12.59 5.31 -2.43
C HIS A 307 11.52 5.36 -1.33
N ARG A 308 11.53 4.41 -0.37
CA ARG A 308 10.66 4.44 0.82
C ARG A 308 11.23 5.36 1.90
N TYR A 309 11.37 6.64 1.56
CA TYR A 309 12.17 7.60 2.34
C TYR A 309 11.72 7.78 3.78
N PHE A 310 10.41 7.96 4.02
CA PHE A 310 9.89 8.20 5.37
C PHE A 310 10.22 7.06 6.36
N PRO A 311 9.84 5.78 6.13
CA PRO A 311 10.11 4.72 7.10
C PRO A 311 11.61 4.48 7.31
N LEU A 312 12.43 4.60 6.27
CA LEU A 312 13.89 4.49 6.38
C LEU A 312 14.46 5.59 7.28
N LEU A 313 14.11 6.86 7.01
CA LEU A 313 14.57 7.99 7.82
C LEU A 313 14.00 7.95 9.23
N TRP A 314 12.78 7.47 9.41
CA TRP A 314 12.14 7.35 10.70
C TRP A 314 12.86 6.35 11.60
N LEU A 315 13.16 5.14 11.10
CA LEU A 315 13.96 4.15 11.84
C LEU A 315 15.34 4.69 12.21
N CYS A 316 16.04 5.35 11.27
CA CYS A 316 17.30 6.01 11.56
C CYS A 316 17.14 7.07 12.66
N PHE A 317 16.12 7.92 12.58
CA PHE A 317 15.85 8.95 13.56
C PHE A 317 15.58 8.36 14.95
N LEU A 318 14.77 7.30 15.07
CA LEU A 318 14.54 6.62 16.34
C LEU A 318 15.87 6.12 16.94
N CYS A 319 16.71 5.45 16.14
CA CYS A 319 18.04 5.02 16.55
C CYS A 319 18.91 6.20 17.01
N LEU A 320 18.90 7.33 16.29
CA LEU A 320 19.64 8.54 16.68
C LEU A 320 19.19 9.07 18.04
N THR A 321 17.88 9.08 18.35
CA THR A 321 17.40 9.51 19.67
C THR A 321 17.88 8.58 20.79
N VAL A 322 17.99 7.27 20.52
CA VAL A 322 18.49 6.28 21.49
C VAL A 322 20.00 6.43 21.70
N VAL A 323 20.79 6.52 20.63
CA VAL A 323 22.26 6.63 20.70
C VAL A 323 22.70 7.95 21.31
N THR A 324 22.07 9.07 20.93
CA THR A 324 22.47 10.39 21.44
C THR A 324 21.92 10.70 22.83
N GLY A 325 20.89 9.96 23.28
CA GLY A 325 20.19 10.22 24.55
C GLY A 325 19.55 11.61 24.61
N ARG A 326 19.25 12.20 23.45
CA ARG A 326 18.67 13.53 23.31
C ARG A 326 17.24 13.45 22.82
N ASP A 327 16.39 14.27 23.41
CA ASP A 327 14.99 14.46 23.03
C ASP A 327 14.67 15.97 23.02
N PHE A 328 13.61 16.37 22.34
CA PHE A 328 13.13 17.76 22.31
C PHE A 328 11.60 17.83 22.37
N GLY A 329 11.07 19.05 22.52
CA GLY A 329 9.63 19.30 22.57
C GLY A 329 8.93 18.60 23.73
N PRO A 330 7.66 18.18 23.56
CA PRO A 330 6.90 17.50 24.60
C PRO A 330 7.54 16.19 25.07
N MET A 331 8.20 15.44 24.17
CA MET A 331 8.84 14.16 24.52
C MET A 331 9.91 14.34 25.62
N LEU A 332 10.74 15.37 25.50
CA LEU A 332 11.75 15.70 26.52
C LEU A 332 11.13 15.97 27.90
N LEU A 333 9.95 16.58 27.96
CA LEU A 333 9.27 16.87 29.22
C LEU A 333 8.82 15.58 29.92
N HIS A 334 8.20 14.65 29.18
CA HIS A 334 7.78 13.35 29.71
C HIS A 334 8.98 12.49 30.12
N GLU A 335 10.05 12.51 29.34
CA GLU A 335 11.27 11.80 29.65
C GLU A 335 11.94 12.31 30.93
N ARG A 336 12.04 13.64 31.10
CA ARG A 336 12.58 14.23 32.34
C ARG A 336 11.67 14.01 33.54
N ALA A 337 10.35 14.03 33.35
CA ALA A 337 9.40 13.71 34.41
C ALA A 337 9.58 12.27 34.92
N ALA A 338 9.73 11.30 34.01
CA ALA A 338 9.99 9.91 34.35
C ALA A 338 11.32 9.73 35.10
N GLN A 339 12.36 10.51 34.76
CA GLN A 339 13.66 10.46 35.43
C GLN A 339 13.63 11.05 36.86
N ARG A 340 12.80 12.06 37.12
CA ARG A 340 12.72 12.73 38.43
C ARG A 340 12.01 11.89 39.49
N LEU A 341 11.21 10.91 39.08
CA LEU A 341 10.48 10.04 40.00
C LEU A 341 11.45 9.09 40.74
N PRO A 342 11.35 8.99 42.08
CA PRO A 342 12.00 7.92 42.84
C PRO A 342 11.69 6.54 42.25
N PRO A 343 12.65 5.59 42.21
CA PRO A 343 12.45 4.26 41.62
C PRO A 343 11.15 3.58 42.07
N GLU A 344 10.85 3.65 43.37
CA GLU A 344 9.65 3.05 44.00
C GLU A 344 8.33 3.69 43.57
N SER A 345 8.38 4.94 43.08
CA SER A 345 7.20 5.70 42.61
C SER A 345 7.05 5.71 41.08
N ARG A 346 8.05 5.22 40.34
CA ARG A 346 7.97 5.13 38.86
C ARG A 346 6.82 4.25 38.41
N HIS A 347 6.41 3.28 39.23
CA HIS A 347 5.25 2.44 38.95
C HIS A 347 3.90 3.17 39.07
N ARG A 348 3.80 4.33 39.75
CA ARG A 348 2.52 5.08 39.87
C ARG A 348 2.08 5.76 38.57
N LEU A 349 2.97 5.85 37.59
CA LEU A 349 2.59 6.12 36.20
C LEU A 349 1.61 5.07 35.64
N SER A 350 1.46 3.90 36.28
CA SER A 350 0.56 2.83 35.86
C SER A 350 -0.91 2.97 36.31
N THR A 351 -1.23 3.83 37.29
CA THR A 351 -2.55 3.81 37.96
C THR A 351 -3.39 5.07 37.82
N ASP A 352 -2.84 6.18 37.31
CA ASP A 352 -3.57 7.46 37.24
C ASP A 352 -4.33 7.70 35.92
N SER A 353 -4.50 6.67 35.08
CA SER A 353 -5.47 6.70 33.97
C SER A 353 -6.79 6.03 34.39
N GLU A 354 -7.37 6.46 35.52
CA GLU A 354 -8.82 6.40 35.65
C GLU A 354 -9.39 7.24 34.49
N THR A 355 -10.32 6.67 33.71
CA THR A 355 -10.96 7.23 32.49
C THR A 355 -10.13 7.32 31.20
N PHE A 356 -9.71 6.18 30.65
CA PHE A 356 -9.62 6.06 29.18
C PHE A 356 -10.10 4.68 28.72
N SER A 357 -11.37 4.60 28.33
CA SER A 357 -11.90 3.47 27.55
C SER A 357 -11.97 3.93 26.09
N PRO A 358 -11.14 3.37 25.18
CA PRO A 358 -11.24 3.63 23.73
C PRO A 358 -12.65 3.35 23.18
N LEU A 359 -13.39 2.45 23.83
CA LEU A 359 -14.77 2.11 23.54
C LEU A 359 -15.76 3.25 23.82
N ALA A 360 -15.47 4.12 24.81
CA ALA A 360 -16.37 5.19 25.22
C ALA A 360 -16.33 6.43 24.31
N MET A 361 -15.31 6.55 23.44
CA MET A 361 -15.17 7.68 22.50
C MET A 361 -15.44 7.33 21.03
N GLY A 362 -15.73 6.07 20.70
CA GLY A 362 -16.02 5.67 19.30
C GLY A 362 -14.89 5.94 18.31
N LEU A 363 -13.64 6.07 18.80
CA LEU A 363 -12.45 6.40 18.00
C LEU A 363 -11.71 5.17 17.47
N ALA A 364 -12.03 3.98 17.99
CA ALA A 364 -11.57 2.72 17.43
C ALA A 364 -12.60 2.26 16.39
N SER A 365 -12.12 1.84 15.22
CA SER A 365 -12.87 0.92 14.38
C SER A 365 -13.34 -0.24 15.27
N PRO A 366 -14.60 -0.69 15.21
CA PRO A 366 -15.01 -1.86 15.96
C PRO A 366 -14.24 -3.05 15.42
N SER A 367 -13.07 -3.33 15.98
CA SER A 367 -12.48 -4.65 15.87
C SER A 367 -13.55 -5.60 16.41
N VAL A 368 -14.02 -6.48 15.53
CA VAL A 368 -15.24 -7.28 15.68
C VAL A 368 -15.15 -8.28 16.86
N LEU A 369 -14.04 -8.31 17.60
CA LEU A 369 -13.78 -9.29 18.65
C LEU A 369 -13.23 -8.64 19.93
N PRO A 370 -13.84 -8.89 21.10
CA PRO A 370 -13.34 -8.43 22.40
C PRO A 370 -12.07 -9.21 22.79
N ALA A 371 -11.16 -8.56 23.54
CA ALA A 371 -9.94 -9.14 24.13
C ALA A 371 -9.26 -10.21 23.25
N SER A 372 -8.51 -9.78 22.21
CA SER A 372 -7.75 -10.57 21.24
C SER A 372 -7.95 -12.09 21.35
N ALA A 373 -8.70 -12.69 20.41
CA ALA A 373 -8.86 -14.15 20.36
C ALA A 373 -7.52 -14.89 20.12
N LEU A 374 -6.46 -14.13 19.85
CA LEU A 374 -5.08 -14.51 19.64
C LEU A 374 -4.20 -14.43 20.90
N ALA A 375 -4.71 -13.92 22.03
CA ALA A 375 -3.98 -13.95 23.29
C ALA A 375 -3.63 -15.41 23.68
N PRO A 376 -2.37 -15.68 24.10
CA PRO A 376 -1.96 -17.03 24.45
C PRO A 376 -2.72 -17.49 25.70
N THR A 377 -3.33 -18.66 25.63
CA THR A 377 -4.10 -19.25 26.74
C THR A 377 -3.22 -20.04 27.73
N MET A 378 -1.89 -20.04 27.54
CA MET A 378 -0.96 -20.96 28.20
C MET A 378 -0.02 -20.27 29.18
N PRO A 379 0.54 -21.00 30.16
CA PRO A 379 1.50 -20.45 31.13
C PRO A 379 2.77 -19.91 30.47
N VAL A 380 3.36 -18.85 31.02
CA VAL A 380 4.56 -18.18 30.49
C VAL A 380 5.73 -19.14 30.26
N ALA A 381 5.93 -20.13 31.13
CA ALA A 381 7.01 -21.12 31.01
C ALA A 381 6.93 -22.00 29.74
N SER A 382 5.76 -22.07 29.10
CA SER A 382 5.55 -22.83 27.86
C SER A 382 5.77 -22.00 26.59
N GLN A 383 6.01 -20.69 26.74
CA GLN A 383 6.19 -19.74 25.63
C GLN A 383 7.66 -19.77 25.17
N ARG A 384 7.90 -20.30 23.97
CA ARG A 384 9.26 -20.55 23.46
C ARG A 384 9.51 -19.76 22.17
N TRP A 385 10.64 -19.07 22.09
CA TRP A 385 10.98 -18.18 20.96
C TRP A 385 10.96 -18.87 19.59
N TYR A 386 11.34 -20.15 19.56
CA TYR A 386 11.39 -20.92 18.32
C TYR A 386 10.01 -21.27 17.75
N ASN A 387 8.93 -21.12 18.53
CA ASN A 387 7.55 -21.24 18.03
C ASN A 387 7.15 -20.05 17.13
N ALA A 388 7.93 -18.97 17.11
CA ALA A 388 7.81 -17.89 16.13
C ALA A 388 8.94 -17.93 15.10
N ALA A 389 10.20 -18.11 15.53
CA ALA A 389 11.33 -18.03 14.62
C ALA A 389 11.34 -19.14 13.55
N LEU A 390 11.03 -20.39 13.90
CA LEU A 390 11.08 -21.50 12.93
C LEU A 390 9.98 -21.40 11.86
N PRO A 391 8.70 -21.09 12.19
CA PRO A 391 7.69 -20.90 11.16
C PRO A 391 8.00 -19.77 10.18
N PHE A 392 8.44 -18.59 10.64
CA PHE A 392 8.79 -17.50 9.74
C PHE A 392 10.08 -17.75 8.96
N ALA A 393 11.05 -18.46 9.54
CA ALA A 393 12.22 -18.94 8.79
C ALA A 393 11.79 -19.92 7.69
N ALA A 394 10.80 -20.78 7.94
CA ALA A 394 10.24 -21.68 6.93
C ALA A 394 9.52 -20.92 5.82
N VAL A 395 8.84 -19.80 6.11
CA VAL A 395 8.29 -18.91 5.08
C VAL A 395 9.42 -18.37 4.21
N GLY A 396 10.46 -17.78 4.80
CA GLY A 396 11.56 -17.20 4.03
C GLY A 396 12.32 -18.21 3.19
N VAL A 397 12.70 -19.34 3.78
CA VAL A 397 13.38 -20.43 3.06
C VAL A 397 12.46 -21.02 1.99
N GLY A 398 11.20 -21.26 2.31
CA GLY A 398 10.21 -21.80 1.37
C GLY A 398 9.96 -20.88 0.19
N THR A 399 9.88 -19.56 0.41
CA THR A 399 9.76 -18.57 -0.67
C THR A 399 11.03 -18.49 -1.51
N CYS A 400 12.22 -18.45 -0.91
CA CYS A 400 13.48 -18.45 -1.68
C CYS A 400 13.64 -19.71 -2.53
N LEU A 401 13.34 -20.89 -1.97
CA LEU A 401 13.36 -22.16 -2.70
C LEU A 401 12.27 -22.19 -3.78
N GLY A 402 11.07 -21.67 -3.48
CA GLY A 402 9.97 -21.55 -4.42
C GLY A 402 10.36 -20.68 -5.63
N LEU A 403 10.94 -19.51 -5.40
CA LEU A 403 11.43 -18.61 -6.44
C LEU A 403 12.49 -19.30 -7.31
N TYR A 404 13.44 -20.01 -6.68
CA TYR A 404 14.49 -20.71 -7.41
C TYR A 404 13.95 -21.86 -8.25
N CYS A 405 13.08 -22.70 -7.69
CA CYS A 405 12.49 -23.85 -8.38
C CYS A 405 11.53 -23.42 -9.50
N ASP A 406 10.66 -22.45 -9.23
CA ASP A 406 9.72 -21.91 -10.21
C ASP A 406 10.47 -21.16 -11.32
N GLY A 407 11.46 -20.35 -10.96
CA GLY A 407 12.35 -19.69 -11.91
C GLY A 407 13.12 -20.67 -12.80
N LEU A 408 13.59 -21.79 -12.26
CA LEU A 408 14.27 -22.84 -13.04
C LEU A 408 13.32 -23.51 -14.05
N ALA A 409 12.04 -23.64 -13.70
CA ALA A 409 11.03 -24.23 -14.56
C ALA A 409 10.63 -23.29 -15.72
N HIS A 410 10.64 -21.97 -15.48
CA HIS A 410 10.23 -20.95 -16.44
C HIS A 410 11.40 -20.29 -17.19
N CYS A 411 12.64 -20.53 -16.78
CA CYS A 411 13.83 -20.01 -17.45
C CYS A 411 14.05 -20.70 -18.80
N THR A 412 13.69 -20.00 -19.88
CA THR A 412 13.88 -20.44 -21.27
C THR A 412 15.24 -20.02 -21.86
N SER A 413 15.97 -19.13 -21.17
CA SER A 413 17.31 -18.69 -21.59
C SER A 413 18.36 -19.78 -21.33
N GLY A 414 19.31 -19.93 -22.26
CA GLY A 414 20.46 -20.84 -22.09
C GLY A 414 21.39 -20.46 -20.93
N ASP A 415 21.36 -19.20 -20.50
CA ASP A 415 22.07 -18.72 -19.31
C ASP A 415 21.23 -18.94 -18.04
N LYS A 416 21.59 -19.96 -17.27
CA LYS A 416 21.00 -20.32 -15.97
C LYS A 416 21.71 -19.63 -14.81
N SER A 417 22.11 -18.37 -14.97
CA SER A 417 22.55 -17.54 -13.86
C SER A 417 21.44 -17.44 -12.80
N TRP A 418 21.82 -17.29 -11.52
CA TRP A 418 20.82 -17.14 -10.45
C TRP A 418 19.93 -15.91 -10.64
N ARG A 419 20.43 -14.85 -11.29
CA ARG A 419 19.67 -13.62 -11.56
C ARG A 419 18.59 -13.86 -12.62
N THR A 420 18.93 -14.54 -13.70
CA THR A 420 17.99 -14.86 -14.78
C THR A 420 16.91 -15.84 -14.31
N ILE A 421 17.29 -16.80 -13.46
CA ILE A 421 16.35 -17.71 -12.79
C ILE A 421 15.35 -16.93 -11.94
N LEU A 422 15.82 -16.08 -11.03
CA LEU A 422 14.93 -15.29 -10.16
C LEU A 422 14.05 -14.32 -10.95
N ALA A 423 14.58 -13.71 -12.01
CA ALA A 423 13.81 -12.79 -12.85
C ALA A 423 12.72 -13.50 -13.68
N SER A 424 12.86 -14.82 -13.89
CA SER A 424 11.87 -15.63 -14.62
C SER A 424 10.84 -16.29 -13.69
N ALA A 425 11.00 -16.16 -12.36
CA ALA A 425 10.16 -16.82 -11.38
C ALA A 425 8.82 -16.09 -11.20
N ASN A 426 7.76 -16.84 -10.94
CA ASN A 426 6.51 -16.31 -10.44
C ASN A 426 6.57 -16.20 -8.91
N SER A 427 6.64 -14.97 -8.39
CA SER A 427 6.81 -14.75 -6.96
C SER A 427 5.61 -15.18 -6.11
N PHE A 428 4.40 -15.25 -6.68
CA PHE A 428 3.20 -15.61 -5.92
C PHE A 428 3.16 -17.07 -5.55
N ASN A 429 3.50 -17.96 -6.49
CA ASN A 429 3.57 -19.39 -6.21
C ASN A 429 4.57 -19.67 -5.10
N ALA A 430 5.72 -18.99 -5.15
CA ALA A 430 6.76 -19.08 -4.13
C ALA A 430 6.30 -18.54 -2.77
N LEU A 431 5.58 -17.41 -2.75
CA LEU A 431 5.02 -16.82 -1.54
C LEU A 431 3.97 -17.74 -0.90
N ILE A 432 3.06 -18.32 -1.69
CA ILE A 432 2.05 -19.29 -1.20
C ILE A 432 2.74 -20.52 -0.62
N ALA A 433 3.71 -21.10 -1.34
CA ALA A 433 4.44 -22.27 -0.88
C ALA A 433 5.18 -21.98 0.45
N GLY A 434 5.81 -20.81 0.56
CA GLY A 434 6.44 -20.34 1.79
C GLY A 434 5.44 -20.19 2.94
N ALA A 435 4.33 -19.49 2.73
CA ALA A 435 3.30 -19.30 3.75
C ALA A 435 2.69 -20.63 4.23
N LEU A 436 2.45 -21.56 3.31
CA LEU A 436 1.97 -22.90 3.64
C LEU A 436 3.00 -23.69 4.45
N ALA A 437 4.27 -23.67 4.05
CA ALA A 437 5.35 -24.30 4.81
C ALA A 437 5.44 -23.74 6.24
N GLY A 438 5.34 -22.42 6.39
CA GLY A 438 5.26 -21.76 7.68
C GLY A 438 4.07 -22.25 8.52
N CYS A 439 2.87 -22.32 7.95
CA CYS A 439 1.68 -22.85 8.63
C CYS A 439 1.89 -24.28 9.13
N VAL A 440 2.46 -25.15 8.28
CA VAL A 440 2.72 -26.55 8.64
C VAL A 440 3.75 -26.65 9.76
N VAL A 441 4.83 -25.86 9.70
CA VAL A 441 5.84 -25.82 10.77
C VAL A 441 5.23 -25.29 12.08
N ALA A 442 4.42 -24.24 12.02
CA ALA A 442 3.75 -23.70 13.22
C ALA A 442 2.79 -24.73 13.84
N ALA A 443 1.95 -25.35 13.03
CA ALA A 443 1.01 -26.36 13.48
C ALA A 443 1.73 -27.58 14.08
N THR A 444 2.76 -28.10 13.43
CA THR A 444 3.52 -29.26 13.92
C THR A 444 4.23 -28.98 15.25
N LEU A 445 4.84 -27.80 15.40
CA LEU A 445 5.49 -27.40 16.66
C LEU A 445 4.50 -27.29 17.82
N VAL A 446 3.38 -26.60 17.60
CA VAL A 446 2.38 -26.33 18.64
C VAL A 446 1.62 -27.61 19.01
N LEU A 447 1.31 -28.49 18.05
CA LEU A 447 0.71 -29.79 18.31
C LEU A 447 1.68 -30.74 19.01
N GLY A 448 2.93 -30.81 18.53
CA GLY A 448 3.96 -31.70 19.07
C GLY A 448 4.36 -31.33 20.51
N GLN A 449 4.32 -30.05 20.86
CA GLN A 449 4.52 -29.56 22.22
C GLN A 449 3.25 -29.64 23.08
N GLN A 450 2.14 -30.13 22.52
CA GLN A 450 0.84 -30.21 23.19
C GLN A 450 0.35 -28.86 23.73
N LEU A 451 0.73 -27.78 23.04
CA LEU A 451 0.36 -26.41 23.39
C LEU A 451 -1.09 -26.11 22.97
N LEU A 452 -1.46 -26.51 21.75
CA LEU A 452 -2.84 -26.45 21.27
C LEU A 452 -3.28 -27.82 20.75
N THR A 453 -4.59 -28.07 20.75
CA THR A 453 -5.19 -29.18 20.01
C THR A 453 -5.40 -28.79 18.56
N MET A 454 -5.69 -29.76 17.67
CA MET A 454 -5.99 -29.46 16.26
C MET A 454 -7.14 -28.45 16.10
N ARG A 455 -8.17 -28.55 16.94
CA ARG A 455 -9.26 -27.57 17.01
C ARG A 455 -8.76 -26.19 17.43
N GLY A 456 -7.85 -26.14 18.41
CA GLY A 456 -7.20 -24.91 18.84
C GLY A 456 -6.35 -24.26 17.74
N VAL A 457 -5.61 -25.05 16.97
CA VAL A 457 -4.81 -24.58 15.82
C VAL A 457 -5.73 -24.00 14.74
N MET A 458 -6.81 -24.68 14.37
CA MET A 458 -7.76 -24.16 13.36
C MET A 458 -8.47 -22.89 13.83
N ALA A 459 -8.87 -22.83 15.11
CA ALA A 459 -9.45 -21.61 15.68
C ALA A 459 -8.44 -20.45 15.70
N ALA A 460 -7.17 -20.72 16.01
CA ALA A 460 -6.11 -19.73 15.95
C ALA A 460 -5.87 -19.22 14.53
N TRP A 461 -5.88 -20.13 13.55
CA TRP A 461 -5.70 -19.80 12.14
C TRP A 461 -6.83 -18.91 11.61
N LEU A 462 -8.10 -19.25 11.89
CA LEU A 462 -9.25 -18.44 11.50
C LEU A 462 -9.28 -17.06 12.20
N ALA A 463 -8.97 -17.03 13.49
CA ALA A 463 -8.85 -15.77 14.23
C ALA A 463 -7.73 -14.89 13.66
N GLY A 464 -6.59 -15.50 13.28
CA GLY A 464 -5.48 -14.82 12.63
C GLY A 464 -5.91 -14.11 11.35
N ILE A 465 -6.62 -14.82 10.47
CA ILE A 465 -7.17 -14.23 9.24
C ILE A 465 -8.11 -13.06 9.54
N ALA A 466 -9.04 -13.26 10.46
CA ALA A 466 -10.06 -12.26 10.78
C ALA A 466 -9.47 -10.99 11.42
N GLU A 467 -8.51 -11.14 12.34
CA GLU A 467 -7.93 -10.02 13.09
C GLU A 467 -6.82 -9.30 12.32
N THR A 468 -6.03 -9.99 11.48
CA THR A 468 -4.84 -9.39 10.84
C THR A 468 -5.01 -9.06 9.35
N MET A 469 -5.81 -9.83 8.59
CA MET A 469 -5.78 -9.77 7.12
C MET A 469 -7.11 -9.42 6.46
N LEU A 470 -8.24 -9.60 7.15
CA LEU A 470 -9.57 -9.40 6.54
C LEU A 470 -9.76 -7.96 6.03
N SER A 471 -9.51 -6.96 6.86
CA SER A 471 -9.67 -5.54 6.48
C SER A 471 -8.72 -5.12 5.34
N PRO A 472 -7.39 -5.38 5.42
CA PRO A 472 -6.47 -5.10 4.31
C PRO A 472 -6.85 -5.76 2.98
N VAL A 473 -7.28 -7.02 3.01
CA VAL A 473 -7.70 -7.74 1.79
C VAL A 473 -8.96 -7.12 1.18
N LEU A 474 -9.95 -6.73 1.99
CA LEU A 474 -11.15 -6.05 1.49
C LEU A 474 -10.84 -4.68 0.87
N VAL A 475 -9.92 -3.91 1.48
CA VAL A 475 -9.43 -2.65 0.93
C VAL A 475 -8.73 -2.90 -0.41
N LEU A 476 -7.87 -3.92 -0.50
CA LEU A 476 -7.17 -4.29 -1.73
C LEU A 476 -8.13 -4.68 -2.86
N LEU A 477 -9.15 -5.50 -2.58
CA LEU A 477 -10.17 -5.89 -3.57
C LEU A 477 -10.94 -4.68 -4.11
N LEU A 478 -11.33 -3.74 -3.24
CA LEU A 478 -12.00 -2.51 -3.65
C LEU A 478 -11.05 -1.54 -4.37
N ALA A 479 -9.76 -1.55 -4.05
CA ALA A 479 -8.76 -0.76 -4.74
C ALA A 479 -8.53 -1.26 -6.17
N TRP A 480 -8.42 -2.57 -6.39
CA TRP A 480 -8.39 -3.15 -7.74
C TRP A 480 -9.67 -2.82 -8.52
N SER A 481 -10.83 -2.96 -7.86
CA SER A 481 -12.12 -2.58 -8.44
C SER A 481 -12.14 -1.09 -8.85
N LEU A 482 -11.58 -0.21 -8.02
CA LEU A 482 -11.47 1.21 -8.33
C LEU A 482 -10.53 1.42 -9.52
N GLY A 483 -9.38 0.75 -9.56
CA GLY A 483 -8.45 0.83 -10.69
C GLY A 483 -9.09 0.44 -12.01
N ASP A 484 -9.81 -0.68 -12.07
CA ASP A 484 -10.53 -1.10 -13.26
C ASP A 484 -11.57 -0.05 -13.70
N VAL A 485 -12.31 0.53 -12.75
CA VAL A 485 -13.25 1.62 -13.03
C VAL A 485 -12.54 2.88 -13.55
N LEU A 486 -11.39 3.26 -12.98
CA LEU A 486 -10.62 4.43 -13.44
C LEU A 486 -10.00 4.22 -14.82
N LEU A 487 -9.58 2.99 -15.12
CA LEU A 487 -9.10 2.58 -16.44
C LEU A 487 -10.22 2.68 -17.48
N ASP A 488 -11.40 2.13 -17.18
CA ASP A 488 -12.58 2.21 -18.04
C ASP A 488 -13.07 3.65 -18.24
N LEU A 489 -12.92 4.52 -17.23
CA LEU A 489 -13.23 5.95 -17.31
C LEU A 489 -12.15 6.79 -17.98
N GLN A 490 -10.99 6.21 -18.32
CA GLN A 490 -9.85 6.90 -18.89
C GLN A 490 -9.34 8.07 -18.03
N ALA A 491 -9.42 7.95 -16.71
CA ALA A 491 -9.10 9.02 -15.76
C ALA A 491 -7.65 9.54 -15.88
N ALA A 492 -6.70 8.63 -16.10
CA ALA A 492 -5.29 8.98 -16.28
C ALA A 492 -5.04 9.82 -17.55
N ALA A 493 -5.71 9.49 -18.65
CA ALA A 493 -5.61 10.24 -19.90
C ALA A 493 -6.12 11.67 -19.74
N TYR A 494 -7.25 11.85 -19.03
CA TYR A 494 -7.76 13.18 -18.73
C TYR A 494 -6.80 13.97 -17.82
N LEU A 495 -6.31 13.39 -16.72
CA LEU A 495 -5.33 14.04 -15.86
C LEU A 495 -4.07 14.46 -16.62
N ALA A 496 -3.52 13.58 -17.46
CA ALA A 496 -2.37 13.90 -18.29
C ALA A 496 -2.67 15.04 -19.28
N SER A 497 -3.85 15.05 -19.90
CA SER A 497 -4.26 16.13 -20.82
C SER A 497 -4.46 17.47 -20.11
N ALA A 498 -5.00 17.46 -18.88
CA ALA A 498 -5.28 18.66 -18.10
C ALA A 498 -4.04 19.23 -17.39
N LEU A 499 -3.13 18.36 -16.93
CA LEU A 499 -1.96 18.73 -16.12
C LEU A 499 -0.62 18.65 -16.85
N GLY A 500 -0.55 18.02 -18.03
CA GLY A 500 0.71 17.66 -18.68
C GLY A 500 1.68 18.82 -18.95
N SER A 501 1.17 20.04 -19.13
CA SER A 501 2.00 21.25 -19.26
C SER A 501 2.41 21.88 -17.93
N SER A 502 1.67 21.59 -16.85
CA SER A 502 1.80 22.25 -15.54
C SER A 502 2.49 21.39 -14.49
N LEU A 503 2.54 20.06 -14.69
CA LEU A 503 3.15 19.11 -13.76
C LEU A 503 4.37 18.43 -14.41
N PRO A 504 5.61 18.88 -14.11
CA PRO A 504 6.81 18.19 -14.54
C PRO A 504 6.83 16.74 -13.99
N PRO A 505 7.12 15.71 -14.81
CA PRO A 505 7.14 14.32 -14.34
C PRO A 505 8.02 14.09 -13.09
N PRO A 506 9.23 14.70 -12.96
CA PRO A 506 10.03 14.68 -11.74
C PRO A 506 9.34 15.10 -10.44
N LEU A 507 8.29 15.92 -10.51
CA LEU A 507 7.58 16.43 -9.34
C LEU A 507 6.51 15.44 -8.83
N LEU A 508 6.13 14.46 -9.66
CA LEU A 508 5.05 13.52 -9.35
C LEU A 508 5.32 12.71 -8.08
N PRO A 509 6.51 12.12 -7.83
CA PRO A 509 6.78 11.39 -6.59
C PRO A 509 6.65 12.26 -5.33
N VAL A 510 6.95 13.56 -5.44
CA VAL A 510 6.81 14.53 -4.33
C VAL A 510 5.34 14.76 -3.99
N VAL A 511 4.53 15.02 -5.01
CA VAL A 511 3.08 15.21 -4.86
C VAL A 511 2.44 13.95 -4.30
N VAL A 512 2.81 12.78 -4.84
CA VAL A 512 2.30 11.47 -4.38
C VAL A 512 2.70 11.20 -2.93
N THR A 513 3.94 11.52 -2.53
CA THR A 513 4.39 11.40 -1.13
C THR A 513 3.57 12.31 -0.21
N ALA A 514 3.36 13.57 -0.60
CA ALA A 514 2.57 14.53 0.19
C ALA A 514 1.10 14.10 0.32
N LEU A 515 0.49 13.63 -0.79
CA LEU A 515 -0.86 13.07 -0.77
C LEU A 515 -0.94 11.82 0.12
N SER A 516 0.08 10.96 0.10
CA SER A 516 0.17 9.78 0.98
C SER A 516 0.19 10.17 2.45
N PHE A 517 0.95 11.22 2.82
CA PHE A 517 0.98 11.75 4.19
C PHE A 517 -0.39 12.28 4.61
N CYS A 518 -1.04 13.07 3.75
CA CYS A 518 -2.36 13.63 4.04
C CYS A 518 -3.43 12.55 4.17
N LEU A 519 -3.50 11.63 3.21
CA LEU A 519 -4.49 10.56 3.19
C LEU A 519 -4.30 9.60 4.35
N SER A 520 -3.09 9.07 4.53
CA SER A 520 -2.83 8.14 5.63
C SER A 520 -2.98 8.85 6.98
N GLY A 521 -2.50 10.09 7.12
CA GLY A 521 -2.65 10.86 8.36
C GLY A 521 -4.12 11.12 8.74
N ALA A 522 -4.96 11.45 7.75
CA ALA A 522 -6.38 11.72 7.97
C ALA A 522 -7.21 10.47 8.24
N THR A 523 -6.89 9.36 7.58
CA THR A 523 -7.62 8.08 7.65
C THR A 523 -7.11 7.13 8.73
N GLY A 524 -5.86 7.28 9.15
CA GLY A 524 -5.18 6.34 10.04
C GLY A 524 -4.92 4.97 9.41
N SER A 525 -4.95 4.85 8.08
CA SER A 525 -4.79 3.57 7.38
C SER A 525 -3.80 3.67 6.22
N ALA A 526 -2.63 3.04 6.38
CA ALA A 526 -1.65 2.90 5.31
C ALA A 526 -2.20 2.12 4.11
N PHE A 527 -2.85 0.97 4.34
CA PHE A 527 -3.45 0.17 3.27
C PHE A 527 -4.52 0.94 2.52
N GLY A 528 -5.32 1.74 3.22
CA GLY A 528 -6.31 2.60 2.61
C GLY A 528 -5.69 3.67 1.70
N ALA A 529 -4.66 4.35 2.18
CA ALA A 529 -3.92 5.33 1.37
C ALA A 529 -3.30 4.70 0.12
N MET A 530 -2.69 3.51 0.26
CA MET A 530 -2.17 2.74 -0.88
C MET A 530 -3.29 2.42 -1.89
N GLY A 531 -4.43 1.91 -1.42
CA GLY A 531 -5.55 1.52 -2.29
C GLY A 531 -6.21 2.66 -3.05
N ILE A 532 -6.09 3.89 -2.54
CA ILE A 532 -6.55 5.09 -3.24
C ILE A 532 -5.51 5.59 -4.25
N LEU A 533 -4.23 5.53 -3.90
CA LEU A 533 -3.17 6.18 -4.66
C LEU A 533 -2.58 5.33 -5.78
N PHE A 534 -2.48 4.00 -5.62
CA PHE A 534 -1.94 3.12 -6.68
C PHE A 534 -2.73 3.23 -7.99
N PRO A 535 -4.08 3.09 -7.98
CA PRO A 535 -4.90 3.22 -9.18
C PRO A 535 -4.83 4.58 -9.89
N LEU A 536 -4.32 5.62 -9.20
CA LEU A 536 -4.26 6.98 -9.70
C LEU A 536 -2.86 7.34 -10.19
N ALA A 537 -1.85 7.09 -9.36
CA ALA A 537 -0.51 7.60 -9.55
C ALA A 537 0.29 6.81 -10.58
N LEU A 538 0.18 5.47 -10.62
CA LEU A 538 0.94 4.66 -11.59
C LEU A 538 0.46 4.86 -13.02
N PRO A 539 -0.86 4.81 -13.32
CA PRO A 539 -1.34 5.13 -14.67
C PRO A 539 -1.01 6.56 -15.09
N LEU A 540 -1.03 7.52 -14.16
CA LEU A 540 -0.62 8.90 -14.45
C LEU A 540 0.88 9.01 -14.75
N ALA A 541 1.74 8.33 -13.99
CA ALA A 541 3.18 8.31 -14.24
C ALA A 541 3.49 7.72 -15.63
N ALA A 542 2.84 6.60 -15.98
CA ALA A 542 3.02 5.93 -17.26
C ALA A 542 2.51 6.76 -18.46
N THR A 543 1.49 7.61 -18.25
CA THR A 543 0.98 8.50 -19.31
C THR A 543 1.82 9.77 -19.47
N LEU A 544 2.38 10.31 -18.38
CA LEU A 544 3.25 11.49 -18.42
C LEU A 544 4.66 11.18 -18.96
N SER A 545 5.24 10.03 -18.60
CA SER A 545 6.57 9.60 -19.05
C SER A 545 6.55 8.12 -19.45
N PRO A 546 6.07 7.79 -20.67
CA PRO A 546 5.96 6.41 -21.11
C PRO A 546 7.32 5.69 -21.14
N GLY A 547 7.42 4.55 -20.45
CA GLY A 547 8.62 3.72 -20.41
C GLY A 547 9.67 4.14 -19.37
N ASP A 548 9.41 5.18 -18.58
CA ASP A 548 10.29 5.62 -17.49
C ASP A 548 10.10 4.76 -16.24
N THR A 549 10.90 3.70 -16.14
CA THR A 549 10.86 2.76 -15.01
C THR A 549 11.36 3.37 -13.71
N ASP A 550 12.20 4.41 -13.76
CA ASP A 550 12.70 5.09 -12.57
C ASP A 550 11.58 5.92 -11.92
N LEU A 551 10.87 6.72 -12.73
CA LEU A 551 9.71 7.48 -12.24
C LEU A 551 8.63 6.57 -11.62
N LEU A 552 8.34 5.43 -12.26
CA LEU A 552 7.41 4.44 -11.73
C LEU A 552 7.91 3.88 -10.40
N THR A 553 9.18 3.49 -10.30
CA THR A 553 9.79 2.96 -9.07
C THR A 553 9.74 4.00 -7.93
N GLN A 554 10.01 5.27 -8.25
CA GLN A 554 9.91 6.38 -7.31
C GLN A 554 8.47 6.59 -6.83
N CYS A 555 7.47 6.50 -7.71
CA CYS A 555 6.05 6.59 -7.32
C CYS A 555 5.63 5.42 -6.43
N VAL A 556 6.05 4.18 -6.76
CA VAL A 556 5.80 3.00 -5.91
C VAL A 556 6.40 3.20 -4.52
N GLY A 557 7.67 3.65 -4.45
CA GLY A 557 8.34 3.93 -3.18
C GLY A 557 7.70 5.08 -2.38
N ALA A 558 7.25 6.13 -3.08
CA ALA A 558 6.53 7.26 -2.50
C ALA A 558 5.21 6.83 -1.85
N ILE A 559 4.43 5.97 -2.51
CA ILE A 559 3.15 5.47 -1.96
C ILE A 559 3.39 4.56 -0.76
N PHE A 560 4.27 3.55 -0.90
CA PHE A 560 4.56 2.62 0.20
C PHE A 560 5.21 3.30 1.38
N GLY A 561 6.21 4.16 1.17
CA GLY A 561 6.87 4.88 2.24
C GLY A 561 6.00 5.98 2.83
N GLY A 562 5.29 6.73 1.99
CA GLY A 562 4.43 7.84 2.39
C GLY A 562 3.24 7.39 3.24
N SER A 563 2.62 6.28 2.87
CA SER A 563 1.46 5.74 3.60
C SER A 563 1.79 5.29 5.04
N VAL A 564 3.04 4.99 5.38
CA VAL A 564 3.45 4.64 6.76
C VAL A 564 3.37 5.84 7.71
N PHE A 565 3.47 7.08 7.20
CA PHE A 565 3.41 8.30 8.01
C PHE A 565 2.14 8.40 8.87
N GLY A 566 1.00 8.05 8.28
CA GLY A 566 -0.27 8.12 8.99
C GLY A 566 -0.46 7.06 10.05
N ASN A 567 0.09 5.85 9.87
CA ASN A 567 0.08 4.83 10.92
C ASN A 567 0.78 5.36 12.17
N VAL A 568 1.98 5.93 12.03
CA VAL A 568 2.79 6.44 13.16
C VAL A 568 2.12 7.59 13.92
N LEU A 569 1.36 8.44 13.22
CA LEU A 569 0.93 9.74 13.75
C LEU A 569 -0.58 9.86 13.99
N SER A 570 -1.41 9.13 13.25
CA SER A 570 -2.84 9.40 13.24
C SER A 570 -3.51 8.98 14.55
N PRO A 571 -4.30 9.85 15.20
CA PRO A 571 -4.96 9.54 16.47
C PRO A 571 -6.02 8.42 16.37
N ILE A 572 -6.49 8.14 15.16
CA ILE A 572 -7.53 7.15 14.88
C ILE A 572 -6.99 5.86 14.27
N ALA A 573 -5.67 5.78 14.03
CA ALA A 573 -5.05 4.56 13.53
C ALA A 573 -5.18 3.45 14.56
N ASP A 574 -5.53 2.24 14.10
CA ASP A 574 -5.61 1.06 14.95
C ASP A 574 -4.26 0.82 15.67
N ASP A 575 -3.13 1.05 14.99
CA ASP A 575 -1.78 1.00 15.56
C ASP A 575 -1.58 1.96 16.74
N THR A 576 -2.09 3.20 16.61
CA THR A 576 -2.03 4.21 17.68
C THR A 576 -2.82 3.76 18.89
N VAL A 577 -4.06 3.29 18.67
CA VAL A 577 -4.94 2.83 19.75
C VAL A 577 -4.31 1.62 20.45
N LEU A 578 -3.83 0.64 19.68
CA LEU A 578 -3.19 -0.56 20.19
C LEU A 578 -1.92 -0.25 20.99
N THR A 579 -1.10 0.69 20.52
CA THR A 579 0.10 1.16 21.23
C THR A 579 -0.26 1.78 22.56
N CYS A 580 -1.27 2.64 22.57
CA CYS A 580 -1.74 3.32 23.77
C CYS A 580 -2.28 2.32 24.80
N MET A 581 -3.03 1.31 24.33
CA MET A 581 -3.49 0.21 25.17
C MET A 581 -2.33 -0.64 25.71
N ALA A 582 -1.36 -1.00 24.88
CA ALA A 582 -0.23 -1.85 25.27
C ALA A 582 0.74 -1.16 26.24
N THR A 583 0.87 0.17 26.16
CA THR A 583 1.77 0.97 27.01
C THR A 583 1.05 1.65 28.19
N GLY A 584 -0.28 1.68 28.18
CA GLY A 584 -1.10 2.43 29.15
C GLY A 584 -0.87 3.94 29.05
N LEU A 585 -0.67 4.47 27.85
CA LEU A 585 -0.51 5.90 27.56
C LEU A 585 -1.80 6.43 26.91
N ASP A 586 -2.15 7.69 27.13
CA ASP A 586 -3.27 8.31 26.43
C ASP A 586 -2.89 8.66 24.97
N VAL A 587 -3.84 8.46 24.06
CA VAL A 587 -3.68 8.71 22.62
C VAL A 587 -3.24 10.14 22.34
N HIS A 588 -3.81 11.10 23.06
CA HIS A 588 -3.51 12.51 22.87
C HIS A 588 -2.04 12.84 23.18
N THR A 589 -1.50 12.33 24.29
CA THR A 589 -0.08 12.48 24.66
C THR A 589 0.82 11.75 23.69
N HIS A 590 0.46 10.53 23.25
CA HIS A 590 1.23 9.80 22.24
C HIS A 590 1.39 10.63 20.96
N VAL A 591 0.28 11.13 20.42
CA VAL A 591 0.27 11.92 19.18
C VAL A 591 1.02 13.24 19.38
N ARG A 592 0.78 13.96 20.49
CA ARG A 592 1.43 15.26 20.76
C ARG A 592 2.94 15.13 20.95
N THR A 593 3.42 14.04 21.53
CA THR A 593 4.86 13.80 21.71
C THR A 593 5.54 13.29 20.45
N THR A 594 4.82 12.56 19.59
CA THR A 594 5.31 12.00 18.32
C THR A 594 5.29 13.02 17.17
N LEU A 595 4.28 13.91 17.12
CA LEU A 595 4.06 14.85 16.03
C LEU A 595 5.28 15.72 15.66
N PRO A 596 6.01 16.34 16.60
CA PRO A 596 7.17 17.18 16.25
C PRO A 596 8.28 16.37 15.56
N TYR A 597 8.43 15.11 15.93
CA TYR A 597 9.42 14.21 15.34
C TYR A 597 8.95 13.79 13.96
N ALA A 598 7.70 13.32 13.84
CA ALA A 598 7.13 12.86 12.57
C ALA A 598 7.11 13.98 11.52
N ALA A 599 6.72 15.20 11.91
CA ALA A 599 6.72 16.37 11.03
C ALA A 599 8.13 16.72 10.53
N LEU A 600 9.15 16.64 11.40
CA LEU A 600 10.54 16.87 11.03
C LEU A 600 11.01 15.84 10.01
N VAL A 601 10.84 14.55 10.30
CA VAL A 601 11.30 13.46 9.42
C VAL A 601 10.50 13.46 8.11
N GLY A 602 9.19 13.67 8.16
CA GLY A 602 8.33 13.82 6.99
C GLY A 602 8.78 14.97 6.09
N SER A 603 9.10 16.13 6.67
CA SER A 603 9.62 17.28 5.92
C SER A 603 10.98 16.96 5.27
N MET A 604 11.90 16.30 5.98
CA MET A 604 13.17 15.88 5.40
C MET A 604 12.97 14.89 4.24
N SER A 605 12.06 13.94 4.39
CA SER A 605 11.76 12.96 3.34
C SER A 605 11.17 13.61 2.08
N LEU A 606 10.42 14.71 2.19
CA LEU A 606 9.91 15.46 1.05
C LEU A 606 10.98 16.32 0.39
N PHE A 607 11.64 17.18 1.17
CA PHE A 607 12.50 18.24 0.63
C PHE A 607 13.95 17.81 0.37
N LEU A 608 14.46 16.82 1.10
CA LEU A 608 15.84 16.32 0.93
C LEU A 608 15.89 14.96 0.21
N CYS A 609 14.79 14.22 0.14
CA CYS A 609 14.72 12.97 -0.61
C CYS A 609 13.85 13.06 -1.86
N ALA A 610 12.52 13.09 -1.73
CA ALA A 610 11.62 12.96 -2.87
C ALA A 610 11.86 14.05 -3.93
N LEU A 611 12.02 15.32 -3.52
CA LEU A 611 12.19 16.43 -4.44
C LEU A 611 13.53 16.37 -5.20
N PRO A 612 14.71 16.30 -4.56
CA PRO A 612 15.97 16.33 -5.30
C PRO A 612 16.23 15.04 -6.08
N VAL A 613 15.74 13.89 -5.59
CA VAL A 613 15.85 12.61 -6.33
C VAL A 613 14.95 12.61 -7.56
N GLY A 614 13.72 13.13 -7.45
CA GLY A 614 12.82 13.28 -8.61
C GLY A 614 13.45 14.11 -9.72
N TYR A 615 14.11 15.22 -9.37
CA TYR A 615 14.84 16.07 -10.34
C TYR A 615 16.22 15.52 -10.77
N GLY A 616 16.62 14.35 -10.28
CA GLY A 616 17.90 13.73 -10.64
C GLY A 616 19.13 14.48 -10.13
N VAL A 617 19.00 15.32 -9.10
CA VAL A 617 20.13 16.07 -8.50
C VAL A 617 21.15 15.11 -7.88
N TYR A 618 20.66 14.07 -7.20
CA TYR A 618 21.46 12.98 -6.66
C TYR A 618 20.62 11.71 -6.47
N GLY A 619 21.29 10.57 -6.33
CA GLY A 619 20.65 9.27 -6.11
C GLY A 619 20.04 9.11 -4.70
N PRO A 620 19.16 8.11 -4.52
CA PRO A 620 18.41 7.90 -3.27
C PRO A 620 19.30 7.61 -2.05
N THR A 621 20.44 6.95 -2.24
CA THR A 621 21.37 6.63 -1.14
C THR A 621 22.04 7.87 -0.56
N LEU A 622 22.49 8.79 -1.43
CA LEU A 622 23.05 10.07 -0.99
C LEU A 622 21.97 10.93 -0.32
N ALA A 623 20.76 10.94 -0.88
CA ALA A 623 19.60 11.61 -0.31
C ALA A 623 19.34 11.20 1.14
N LEU A 624 19.32 9.89 1.39
CA LEU A 624 19.15 9.32 2.73
C LEU A 624 20.31 9.69 3.65
N GLY A 625 21.57 9.58 3.18
CA GLY A 625 22.74 9.95 3.97
C GLY A 625 22.76 11.43 4.41
N LEU A 626 22.41 12.33 3.48
CA LEU A 626 22.26 13.76 3.76
C LEU A 626 21.13 14.02 4.75
N SER A 627 19.99 13.36 4.58
CA SER A 627 18.83 13.51 5.46
C SER A 627 19.07 12.96 6.86
N VAL A 628 19.77 11.82 7.01
CA VAL A 628 20.19 11.29 8.31
C VAL A 628 21.16 12.24 9.00
N SER A 629 22.11 12.82 8.25
CA SER A 629 23.04 13.82 8.77
C SER A 629 22.33 15.09 9.21
N ALA A 630 21.33 15.55 8.45
CA ALA A 630 20.49 16.69 8.81
C ALA A 630 19.66 16.39 10.07
N CYS A 631 19.05 15.20 10.16
CA CYS A 631 18.35 14.74 11.36
C CYS A 631 19.26 14.72 12.60
N LEU A 632 20.49 14.22 12.47
CA LEU A 632 21.48 14.24 13.56
C LEU A 632 21.84 15.68 13.94
N CYS A 633 22.13 16.54 12.97
CA CYS A 633 22.45 17.94 13.22
C CYS A 633 21.31 18.66 13.97
N LEU A 634 20.07 18.52 13.48
CA LEU A 634 18.89 19.08 14.13
C LEU A 634 18.65 18.50 15.52
N LEU A 635 18.87 17.20 15.72
CA LEU A 635 18.77 16.57 17.03
C LEU A 635 19.86 17.07 18.01
N LEU A 636 21.06 17.39 17.53
CA LEU A 636 22.13 17.98 18.35
C LEU A 636 21.86 19.45 18.69
N VAL A 637 21.23 20.21 17.79
CA VAL A 637 20.89 21.63 17.98
C VAL A 637 19.64 21.82 18.85
N LEU A 638 18.56 21.09 18.53
CA LEU A 638 17.26 21.21 19.22
C LEU A 638 17.15 20.28 20.43
N GLY A 639 17.79 19.11 20.35
CA GLY A 639 17.72 18.07 21.38
C GLY A 639 18.58 18.38 22.60
N ARG A 640 18.00 18.18 23.78
CA ARG A 640 18.71 18.30 25.06
C ARG A 640 18.91 16.92 25.66
N PRO A 641 20.00 16.69 26.42
CA PRO A 641 20.18 15.43 27.12
C PRO A 641 19.03 15.20 28.11
N VAL A 642 18.51 13.96 28.11
CA VAL A 642 17.43 13.53 29.01
C VAL A 642 17.93 13.42 30.45
N VAL A 643 19.11 12.83 30.63
CA VAL A 643 19.77 12.75 31.95
C VAL A 643 20.53 14.06 32.16
N GLU A 644 20.05 14.90 33.07
CA GLU A 644 20.80 16.08 33.52
C GLU A 644 22.00 15.58 34.33
N THR A 645 23.22 15.86 33.85
CA THR A 645 24.43 15.65 34.64
C THR A 645 24.32 16.59 35.84
N ARG A 646 23.86 16.07 36.99
CA ARG A 646 23.79 16.82 38.23
C ARG A 646 25.22 17.30 38.50
N ARG A 647 25.49 18.60 38.30
CA ARG A 647 26.59 19.22 39.04
C ARG A 647 26.21 18.97 40.49
N LEU A 648 26.99 18.13 41.17
CA LEU A 648 27.00 18.00 42.60
C LEU A 648 27.38 19.37 43.16
N VAL A 649 26.42 20.29 43.24
CA VAL A 649 26.52 21.43 44.14
C VAL A 649 26.04 20.87 45.47
N THR A 650 27.02 20.56 46.30
CA THR A 650 26.92 20.39 47.74
C THR A 650 26.22 21.61 48.33
N GLU A 651 24.90 21.56 48.43
CA GLU A 651 24.17 22.34 49.45
C GLU A 651 23.66 21.34 50.48
N ALA A 652 24.52 21.07 51.46
CA ALA A 652 24.10 20.60 52.75
C ALA A 652 23.36 21.75 53.45
N THR A 653 22.06 21.87 53.24
CA THR A 653 21.20 22.58 54.20
C THR A 653 20.87 21.60 55.33
N PRO A 654 21.32 21.85 56.58
CA PRO A 654 21.03 20.96 57.68
C PRO A 654 19.55 21.03 58.05
N LEU A 655 19.02 19.86 58.40
CA LEU A 655 17.68 19.61 58.91
C LEU A 655 17.37 20.57 60.09
N LEU A 656 16.25 21.30 60.00
CA LEU A 656 15.65 21.93 61.17
C LEU A 656 15.07 20.82 62.07
N PRO A 657 15.27 20.90 63.41
CA PRO A 657 14.76 19.89 64.33
C PRO A 657 13.22 19.96 64.45
N PRO A 658 12.56 18.87 64.89
CA PRO A 658 11.12 18.86 65.07
C PRO A 658 10.73 19.77 66.24
N GLU A 659 9.84 20.72 66.00
CA GLU A 659 9.20 21.48 67.07
C GLU A 659 8.32 20.55 67.90
N SER A 660 8.52 20.63 69.21
CA SER A 660 7.69 20.01 70.23
C SER A 660 6.71 21.05 70.75
N SER A 661 5.42 20.82 70.53
CA SER A 661 4.32 21.28 71.39
C SER A 661 3.03 20.56 70.99
#